data_AF-L8Y272-F1
#
_entry.id   AF-L8Y272-F1
#
_cell.length_a   1.000
_cell.length_b   1.000
_cell.length_c   1.000
_cell.angle_alpha   90.00
_cell.angle_beta   90.00
_cell.angle_gamma   90.00
#
_symmetry.space_group_name_H-M   'P 1'
#
loop_
_entity.id
_entity.type
_entity.pdbx_description
1 polymer ?
#
loop_
_entity_poly.entity_id
_entity_poly.type
_entity_poly.pdbx_seq_one_letter_code
_entity_poly.pdbx_strand_id
1 'polypeptide(L)'
;MTNSVNEKLNDFGQLYNRYKKQEPVSQQLLQGQNRYLINLTFDPLTGEALPMRMSHWANQNKHMLNAEVLHDRFIYLLTHCSDAINNILLMPRQTINRVHEMTPVYLAQRLDSRSVQWLSRKPGNNLREKLSANPHILASSRKMSFDTLENRLLKAFLIHIQRLLLDRQEADVELTDDHANLIDVIQKNLQREEFSEIKPWQHMPPNNVLLQDKQYRKVWRSWQLLNCLEEDCEYQQMSSIASSFGIFSELLKQLSNLERCLLLDQAWKFDINNLSANTTQRKQTEENSIEVLAIDLGYSENKSDAKIIPNAELSLLLSSSGDIQIHRQMIDEQKDEWQLEFRSVNNLIEVRLKSNSKERNNIGDWQIAIPEEFSRLAKQLINELLPGECDLKIPSRKQEKISNDIVSVMFDGASYKVQATEKFNWLGPYFFDASGLNCEKSLSLSGNEKIFSAKELNKVANNNRSRYLGDFVEVLASQVQASQNMHYLISDHHSDFETNDLRREINRNFKNANPLPKSIAAVYAVSDKNKFKYNDLIMVLSSDHAGIYGTPIYFRRGEKVDEEYFERHPSIKLSSEGEQQLLERALVDSGLPLHIAEKFIELYSYSELVSGKAKLTLYDDGIWYRVPSALKVDTFILGEVLFQETSKLQRRREKIYFLSVSAAIKHQKGITSEQWLASDPLSGSQYLLQLQQQEPNRIFWKDHLPQLMTRLPVSGIEQNFYFVDSKTSVKPERGIAVPIPINQTFTLPSGKEEISFVIYQGQGINQQEFSLLLSLRQPLKEDCECELTLTYTYGDEQPYKLRFSPKSEEKPFNYVDAQWGEKLSVTKERIVAIPAFPTKASYTKLCAYLGKDGETDIIEWLERNFKQLNDIYNFILYGRNERRFHFNYDDIKWIIDKDFGFYELHPQYKSIFVHKSKFGESGENNKIFSGDIHIKNDRYSLENIADQGELSQYELNKLPGSWRFPMLVFSDQGRSFIDEDLPVDFRKKGKRAIDQAQELLKILNGSNKILENELKMFLSYCHKLMPQPMVETLLEAVTDKKQLRYESNWFKYSLGDCSQQWQEELLLHMLNPDDDTGGTRATTLEIVSVAMWRDPMLVHQLTAEKIIQLAQRLADYLQEEIKQLKPSDKYFKWNSFIIRLELLLALLRTRESVDTTISSIFALDSVLNKQLLNTVEKITDKHGKILAQKLEEPRIVSRVKLAINKPEIYHRTPDLLYALKLYLSGDDGADQITITELANDA
;
A
#
# COMPACT_ATOMS: atom_id res chain seq x y z
N MET A 1 59.29 49.13 2.00
CA MET A 1 58.39 48.46 2.97
C MET A 1 58.41 46.98 2.66
N THR A 2 59.49 46.32 3.06
CA THR A 2 59.88 44.96 2.65
C THR A 2 60.35 44.27 3.92
N ASN A 3 59.59 43.28 4.41
CA ASN A 3 60.03 42.11 5.20
C ASN A 3 58.95 41.43 6.07
N SER A 4 57.69 41.88 6.12
CA SER A 4 56.68 41.25 7.02
C SER A 4 55.92 40.05 6.43
N VAL A 5 56.15 39.66 5.18
CA VAL A 5 55.28 38.70 4.45
C VAL A 5 55.55 37.22 4.80
N ASN A 6 56.61 36.89 5.53
CA ASN A 6 57.06 35.50 5.72
C ASN A 6 56.97 34.95 7.16
N GLU A 7 56.38 35.66 8.12
CA GLU A 7 56.24 35.14 9.49
C GLU A 7 54.98 34.29 9.63
N LYS A 8 55.19 32.98 9.89
CA LYS A 8 54.19 32.00 10.31
C LYS A 8 53.31 32.58 11.43
N LEU A 9 52.00 32.35 11.38
CA LEU A 9 51.07 32.80 12.43
C LEU A 9 51.45 32.09 13.74
N ASN A 10 51.97 32.85 14.70
CA ASN A 10 52.24 32.32 16.05
C ASN A 10 51.00 32.34 16.96
N ASP A 11 49.95 33.06 16.52
CA ASP A 11 48.74 33.33 17.27
C ASP A 11 47.61 33.76 16.33
N PHE A 12 46.42 33.16 16.43
CA PHE A 12 45.28 33.48 15.57
C PHE A 12 44.87 34.96 15.66
N GLY A 13 44.95 35.59 16.82
CA GLY A 13 44.60 37.01 17.02
C GLY A 13 45.40 37.98 16.14
N GLN A 14 46.62 37.61 15.72
CA GLN A 14 47.43 38.41 14.79
C GLN A 14 46.75 38.59 13.43
N LEU A 15 45.90 37.64 13.02
CA LEU A 15 45.22 37.68 11.74
C LEU A 15 44.32 38.92 11.60
N TYR A 16 43.66 39.35 12.68
CA TYR A 16 42.81 40.55 12.68
C TYR A 16 43.61 41.83 12.48
N ASN A 17 44.73 41.97 13.18
CA ASN A 17 45.61 43.14 13.05
C ASN A 17 46.27 43.20 11.67
N ARG A 18 46.64 42.05 11.09
CA ARG A 18 47.16 41.96 9.71
C ARG A 18 46.09 42.30 8.68
N TYR A 19 44.85 41.87 8.92
CA TYR A 19 43.68 42.19 8.08
C TYR A 19 43.41 43.70 8.04
N LYS A 20 43.42 44.37 9.20
CA LYS A 20 43.32 45.83 9.31
C LYS A 20 44.40 46.56 8.50
N LYS A 21 45.62 46.00 8.44
CA LYS A 21 46.75 46.53 7.64
C LYS A 21 46.66 46.19 6.15
N GLN A 22 45.58 45.54 5.70
CA GLN A 22 45.37 45.09 4.32
C GLN A 22 46.47 44.14 3.83
N GLU A 23 47.01 43.30 4.72
CA GLU A 23 47.99 42.29 4.32
C GLU A 23 47.34 41.21 3.43
N PRO A 24 47.87 40.92 2.22
CA PRO A 24 47.21 40.05 1.25
C PRO A 24 46.82 38.66 1.76
N VAL A 25 47.69 38.03 2.56
CA VAL A 25 47.44 36.68 3.11
C VAL A 25 46.25 36.70 4.07
N SER A 26 46.20 37.71 4.96
CA SER A 26 45.11 37.87 5.93
C SER A 26 43.78 38.21 5.24
N GLN A 27 43.83 38.99 4.15
CA GLN A 27 42.67 39.29 3.32
C GLN A 27 42.13 38.02 2.64
N GLN A 28 43.01 37.22 2.04
CA GLN A 28 42.62 35.95 1.40
C GLN A 28 41.96 34.97 2.39
N LEU A 29 42.52 34.82 3.60
CA LEU A 29 41.99 33.92 4.63
C LEU A 29 40.66 34.38 5.23
N LEU A 30 40.62 35.58 5.83
CA LEU A 30 39.43 36.03 6.58
C LEU A 30 38.24 36.29 5.66
N GLN A 31 38.46 36.85 4.47
CA GLN A 31 37.37 37.02 3.51
C GLN A 31 36.89 35.66 2.95
N GLY A 32 37.80 34.70 2.77
CA GLY A 32 37.47 33.34 2.35
C GLY A 32 36.59 32.64 3.38
N GLN A 33 36.98 32.68 4.65
CA GLN A 33 36.18 32.18 5.76
C GLN A 33 34.81 32.86 5.85
N ASN A 34 34.76 34.19 5.73
CA ASN A 34 33.49 34.94 5.79
C ASN A 34 32.51 34.52 4.69
N ARG A 35 32.97 34.46 3.43
CA ARG A 35 32.12 34.06 2.30
C ARG A 35 31.64 32.61 2.39
N TYR A 36 32.42 31.74 3.02
CA TYR A 36 32.05 30.35 3.18
C TYR A 36 31.07 30.16 4.36
N LEU A 37 31.39 30.68 5.54
CA LEU A 37 30.66 30.42 6.79
C LEU A 37 29.30 31.12 6.87
N ILE A 38 29.16 32.32 6.31
CA ILE A 38 27.89 33.09 6.38
C ILE A 38 26.71 32.37 5.69
N ASN A 39 27.04 31.44 4.81
CA ASN A 39 26.10 30.72 3.96
C ASN A 39 25.68 29.36 4.54
N LEU A 40 26.28 28.94 5.66
CA LEU A 40 26.06 27.63 6.26
C LEU A 40 25.05 27.68 7.41
N THR A 41 24.32 26.58 7.54
CA THR A 41 23.57 26.24 8.75
C THR A 41 24.26 25.11 9.46
N PHE A 42 24.11 25.04 10.78
CA PHE A 42 24.92 24.14 11.59
C PHE A 42 24.08 23.38 12.60
N ASP A 43 24.52 22.17 12.89
CA ASP A 43 23.90 21.32 13.90
C ASP A 43 24.07 21.96 15.30
N PRO A 44 22.98 22.24 16.03
CA PRO A 44 23.05 22.91 17.33
C PRO A 44 23.69 22.05 18.43
N LEU A 45 23.85 20.74 18.23
CA LEU A 45 24.47 19.80 19.15
C LEU A 45 25.94 19.56 18.84
N THR A 46 26.30 19.36 17.56
CA THR A 46 27.67 18.97 17.16
C THR A 46 28.53 20.12 16.65
N GLY A 47 27.91 21.20 16.17
CA GLY A 47 28.62 22.31 15.53
C GLY A 47 29.18 21.96 14.15
N GLU A 48 28.69 20.88 13.52
CA GLU A 48 29.05 20.54 12.15
C GLU A 48 28.12 21.24 11.16
N ALA A 49 28.64 21.56 9.97
CA ALA A 49 27.85 22.14 8.89
C ALA A 49 26.82 21.13 8.39
N LEU A 50 25.56 21.55 8.33
CA LEU A 50 24.49 20.71 7.81
C LEU A 50 24.62 20.57 6.28
N PRO A 51 24.33 19.38 5.72
CA PRO A 51 24.28 19.22 4.28
C PRO A 51 23.18 20.11 3.67
N MET A 52 23.39 20.54 2.43
CA MET A 52 22.38 21.29 1.66
C MET A 52 22.48 20.98 0.16
N ARG A 53 21.44 21.33 -0.59
CA ARG A 53 21.46 21.26 -2.06
C ARG A 53 22.38 22.35 -2.63
N MET A 54 23.12 22.02 -3.68
CA MET A 54 23.92 22.98 -4.44
C MET A 54 23.07 24.16 -4.92
N SER A 55 21.85 23.91 -5.38
CA SER A 55 20.91 24.94 -5.81
C SER A 55 20.57 25.94 -4.70
N HIS A 56 20.48 25.48 -3.45
CA HIS A 56 20.26 26.36 -2.30
C HIS A 56 21.50 27.22 -2.02
N TRP A 57 22.70 26.64 -2.10
CA TRP A 57 23.97 27.36 -1.97
C TRP A 57 24.14 28.43 -3.06
N ALA A 58 23.88 28.08 -4.32
CA ALA A 58 24.00 28.99 -5.47
C ALA A 58 23.02 30.18 -5.40
N ASN A 59 21.82 29.98 -4.84
CA ASN A 59 20.77 31.00 -4.76
C ASN A 59 20.82 31.91 -3.52
N GLN A 60 21.83 31.80 -2.65
CA GLN A 60 21.92 32.67 -1.47
C GLN A 60 22.25 34.14 -1.84
N ASN A 61 21.51 35.06 -1.22
CA ASN A 61 21.46 36.48 -1.60
C ASN A 61 22.78 37.24 -1.39
N LYS A 62 23.10 38.13 -2.33
CA LYS A 62 24.22 39.09 -2.22
C LYS A 62 24.10 40.04 -1.01
N HIS A 63 22.89 40.26 -0.48
CA HIS A 63 22.68 41.20 0.63
C HIS A 63 23.25 40.74 1.98
N MET A 64 23.58 39.45 2.17
CA MET A 64 24.28 39.01 3.38
C MET A 64 25.78 39.32 3.33
N LEU A 65 26.36 39.55 2.14
CA LEU A 65 27.77 39.95 1.99
C LEU A 65 28.02 41.40 2.43
N ASN A 66 26.96 42.19 2.62
CA ASN A 66 27.01 43.52 3.24
C ASN A 66 26.77 43.45 4.75
N ALA A 67 26.79 42.26 5.36
CA ALA A 67 26.84 42.18 6.82
C ALA A 67 28.08 42.95 7.28
N GLU A 68 27.87 44.00 8.08
CA GLU A 68 28.94 44.84 8.63
C GLU A 68 29.92 43.99 9.48
N VAL A 69 29.45 42.82 9.95
CA VAL A 69 30.20 41.86 10.77
C VAL A 69 30.86 40.74 9.94
N LEU A 70 32.19 40.64 10.04
CA LEU A 70 33.00 39.59 9.44
C LEU A 70 32.82 38.23 10.16
N HIS A 71 32.29 37.21 9.50
CA HIS A 71 32.20 35.85 10.04
C HIS A 71 33.51 35.08 9.82
N ASP A 72 34.05 34.46 10.87
CA ASP A 72 35.23 33.62 10.81
C ASP A 72 35.04 32.37 11.67
N ARG A 73 36.03 31.46 11.65
CA ARG A 73 35.94 30.21 12.42
C ARG A 73 35.80 30.43 13.92
N PHE A 74 36.41 31.48 14.47
CA PHE A 74 36.33 31.80 15.88
C PHE A 74 34.92 32.28 16.28
N ILE A 75 34.33 33.19 15.50
CA ILE A 75 32.96 33.67 15.72
C ILE A 75 31.93 32.55 15.60
N TYR A 76 32.11 31.64 14.62
CA TYR A 76 31.23 30.50 14.48
C TYR A 76 31.26 29.56 15.70
N LEU A 77 32.47 29.24 16.17
CA LEU A 77 32.70 28.42 17.35
C LEU A 77 32.12 29.04 18.62
N LEU A 78 32.25 30.37 18.76
CA LEU A 78 31.63 31.16 19.81
C LEU A 78 30.10 31.05 19.78
N THR A 79 29.51 31.23 18.60
CA THR A 79 28.05 31.13 18.40
C THR A 79 27.53 29.75 18.83
N HIS A 80 28.25 28.66 18.53
CA HIS A 80 27.85 27.30 18.93
C HIS A 80 27.80 27.09 20.46
N CYS A 81 28.66 27.76 21.22
CA CYS A 81 28.83 27.51 22.66
C CYS A 81 28.38 28.65 23.59
N SER A 82 28.01 29.83 23.07
CA SER A 82 27.63 31.01 23.88
C SER A 82 26.52 30.70 24.89
N ASP A 83 25.42 30.08 24.47
CA ASP A 83 24.35 29.66 25.37
C ASP A 83 24.81 28.66 26.43
N ALA A 84 25.72 27.75 26.06
CA ALA A 84 26.25 26.77 26.99
C ALA A 84 27.13 27.45 28.05
N ILE A 85 27.98 28.39 27.64
CA ILE A 85 28.80 29.21 28.54
C ILE A 85 27.90 29.95 29.53
N ASN A 86 26.89 30.67 29.05
CA ASN A 86 25.98 31.44 29.90
C ASN A 86 25.27 30.55 30.92
N ASN A 87 24.78 29.38 30.49
CA ASN A 87 24.13 28.41 31.38
C ASN A 87 25.09 27.83 32.42
N ILE A 88 26.33 27.50 32.04
CA ILE A 88 27.33 26.97 32.97
C ILE A 88 27.78 28.05 33.97
N LEU A 89 27.96 29.29 33.53
CA LEU A 89 28.37 30.40 34.42
C LEU A 89 27.28 30.77 35.44
N LEU A 90 26.00 30.55 35.12
CA LEU A 90 24.90 30.72 36.07
C LEU A 90 24.93 29.65 37.18
N MET A 91 25.24 28.40 36.83
CA MET A 91 25.32 27.29 37.79
C MET A 91 26.52 26.37 37.51
N PRO A 92 27.75 26.78 37.91
CA PRO A 92 28.95 25.99 37.64
C PRO A 92 28.92 24.67 38.41
N ARG A 93 29.46 23.61 37.81
CA ARG A 93 29.49 22.29 38.44
C ARG A 93 30.31 22.36 39.74
N GLN A 94 29.88 21.61 40.74
CA GLN A 94 30.60 21.49 42.00
C GLN A 94 30.97 20.02 42.28
N THR A 95 32.09 19.81 42.94
CA THR A 95 32.50 18.52 43.49
C THR A 95 32.74 18.63 44.99
N ILE A 96 32.62 17.52 45.70
CA ILE A 96 32.85 17.47 47.14
C ILE A 96 34.32 17.14 47.39
N ASN A 97 35.09 18.12 47.87
CA ASN A 97 36.43 17.89 48.38
C ASN A 97 36.39 17.54 49.86
N ARG A 98 37.11 16.47 50.22
CA ARG A 98 37.29 16.07 51.62
C ARG A 98 38.51 16.80 52.18
N VAL A 99 38.28 17.69 53.14
CA VAL A 99 39.33 18.45 53.81
C VAL A 99 39.34 18.03 55.28
N HIS A 100 40.53 17.94 55.88
CA HIS A 100 40.67 17.69 57.31
C HIS A 100 40.77 19.01 58.03
N GLU A 101 39.74 19.38 58.79
CA GLU A 101 39.73 20.61 59.59
C GLU A 101 39.35 20.32 61.04
N MET A 102 39.65 21.27 61.92
CA MET A 102 39.31 21.18 63.33
C MET A 102 37.81 21.44 63.50
N THR A 103 37.03 20.37 63.68
CA THR A 103 35.58 20.41 63.76
C THR A 103 35.14 20.12 65.20
N PRO A 104 34.13 20.82 65.76
CA PRO A 104 33.57 20.44 67.04
C PRO A 104 33.17 18.97 67.06
N VAL A 105 33.47 18.25 68.14
CA VAL A 105 33.28 16.78 68.21
C VAL A 105 31.86 16.34 67.86
N TYR A 106 30.85 17.15 68.20
CA TYR A 106 29.45 16.84 67.89
C TYR A 106 29.08 16.98 66.40
N LEU A 107 29.89 17.66 65.59
CA LEU A 107 29.72 17.81 64.13
C LEU A 107 30.60 16.84 63.33
N ALA A 108 31.50 16.10 63.98
CA ALA A 108 32.42 15.18 63.33
C ALA A 108 31.72 13.87 62.92
N GLN A 109 31.26 13.78 61.67
CA GLN A 109 30.50 12.62 61.17
C GLN A 109 31.35 11.38 60.87
N ARG A 110 32.63 11.52 60.51
CA ARG A 110 33.56 10.42 60.24
C ARG A 110 34.97 10.74 60.73
N LEU A 111 35.54 9.82 61.51
CA LEU A 111 36.93 9.83 61.93
C LEU A 111 37.70 8.80 61.09
N ASP A 112 38.62 9.27 60.27
CA ASP A 112 39.47 8.41 59.44
C ASP A 112 40.86 8.22 60.06
N SER A 113 41.74 7.48 59.37
CA SER A 113 43.10 7.19 59.85
C SER A 113 43.89 8.45 60.22
N ARG A 114 43.72 9.55 59.46
CA ARG A 114 44.39 10.83 59.72
C ARG A 114 43.84 11.52 60.96
N SER A 115 42.53 11.45 61.16
CA SER A 115 41.83 11.95 62.36
C SER A 115 42.31 11.22 63.62
N VAL A 116 42.43 9.90 63.56
CA VAL A 116 42.92 9.04 64.66
C VAL A 116 44.40 9.28 64.94
N GLN A 117 45.23 9.43 63.91
CA GLN A 117 46.66 9.70 64.07
C GLN A 117 46.95 11.08 64.66
N TRP A 118 46.11 12.08 64.36
CA TRP A 118 46.16 13.37 65.04
C TRP A 118 45.76 13.25 66.50
N LEU A 119 44.67 12.51 66.78
CA LEU A 119 44.16 12.29 68.14
C LEU A 119 45.14 11.48 69.01
N SER A 120 45.87 10.52 68.43
CA SER A 120 46.83 9.69 69.18
C SER A 120 47.97 10.51 69.78
N ARG A 121 48.37 11.60 69.10
CA ARG A 121 49.43 12.53 69.53
C ARG A 121 49.01 13.51 70.64
N LYS A 122 47.74 13.55 71.05
CA LYS A 122 47.25 14.41 72.14
C LYS A 122 47.46 13.75 73.52
N PRO A 123 47.88 14.52 74.55
CA PRO A 123 48.06 14.01 75.91
C PRO A 123 46.72 13.62 76.54
N GLY A 124 46.70 12.52 77.30
CA GLY A 124 45.49 11.93 77.92
C GLY A 124 45.31 10.45 77.56
N ASN A 125 44.65 9.67 78.41
CA ASN A 125 44.50 8.22 78.26
C ASN A 125 43.22 7.81 77.54
N ASN A 126 42.20 8.67 77.51
CA ASN A 126 40.93 8.42 76.83
C ASN A 126 40.49 9.63 75.96
N LEU A 127 39.54 9.41 75.04
CA LEU A 127 39.06 10.44 74.09
C LEU A 127 38.56 11.71 74.81
N ARG A 128 37.94 11.55 75.98
CA ARG A 128 37.40 12.63 76.81
C ARG A 128 38.52 13.47 77.43
N GLU A 129 39.57 12.85 77.94
CA GLU A 129 40.76 13.51 78.47
C GLU A 129 41.51 14.26 77.37
N LYS A 130 41.70 13.61 76.21
CA LYS A 130 42.42 14.17 75.05
C LYS A 130 41.76 15.41 74.44
N LEU A 131 40.44 15.57 74.61
CA LEU A 131 39.64 16.66 74.04
C LEU A 131 39.05 17.60 75.11
N SER A 132 39.49 17.47 76.37
CA SER A 132 38.96 18.24 77.51
C SER A 132 39.29 19.73 77.44
N ALA A 133 40.49 20.09 76.96
CA ALA A 133 40.93 21.48 76.85
C ALA A 133 40.40 22.20 75.59
N ASN A 134 40.08 21.47 74.53
CA ASN A 134 39.49 22.02 73.32
C ASN A 134 38.63 20.94 72.63
N PRO A 135 37.28 21.06 72.63
CA PRO A 135 36.35 20.04 72.14
C PRO A 135 36.23 20.01 70.61
N HIS A 136 37.35 20.18 69.91
CA HIS A 136 37.45 20.08 68.45
C HIS A 136 38.37 18.91 68.10
N ILE A 137 37.95 18.10 67.13
CA ILE A 137 38.69 16.98 66.59
C ILE A 137 39.01 17.26 65.12
N LEU A 138 40.21 16.88 64.68
CA LEU A 138 40.52 16.87 63.25
C LEU A 138 39.62 15.82 62.59
N ALA A 139 38.64 16.24 61.80
CA ALA A 139 37.69 15.35 61.13
C ALA A 139 37.64 15.66 59.64
N SER A 140 37.28 14.66 58.83
CA SER A 140 37.05 14.86 57.40
C SER A 140 35.73 15.61 57.19
N SER A 141 35.81 16.90 56.87
CA SER A 141 34.67 17.70 56.45
C SER A 141 34.54 17.69 54.92
N ARG A 142 33.30 17.82 54.44
CA ARG A 142 32.97 17.91 53.03
C ARG A 142 32.81 19.38 52.68
N LYS A 143 33.73 19.94 51.91
CA LYS A 143 33.59 21.29 51.33
C LYS A 143 33.23 21.17 49.86
N MET A 144 32.27 21.97 49.42
CA MET A 144 31.98 22.11 48.00
C MET A 144 33.14 22.86 47.35
N SER A 145 33.63 22.34 46.23
CA SER A 145 34.70 22.96 45.45
C SER A 145 34.27 23.05 44.00
N PHE A 146 34.58 24.17 43.37
CA PHE A 146 34.37 24.37 41.94
C PHE A 146 35.53 23.81 41.09
N ASP A 147 36.58 23.27 41.72
CA ASP A 147 37.76 22.73 41.04
C ASP A 147 37.49 21.34 40.41
N THR A 148 36.59 21.29 39.42
CA THR A 148 36.29 20.10 38.62
C THR A 148 37.04 20.13 37.29
N LEU A 149 37.24 18.97 36.65
CA LEU A 149 37.92 18.88 35.34
C LEU A 149 37.23 19.78 34.30
N GLU A 150 35.89 19.80 34.30
CA GLU A 150 35.07 20.55 33.36
C GLU A 150 35.17 22.06 33.59
N ASN A 151 35.23 22.51 34.85
CA ASN A 151 35.42 23.93 35.18
C ASN A 151 36.83 24.42 34.92
N ARG A 152 37.86 23.57 35.10
CA ARG A 152 39.23 23.90 34.71
C ARG A 152 39.33 24.14 33.20
N LEU A 153 38.70 23.26 32.42
CA LEU A 153 38.59 23.42 30.96
C LEU A 153 37.85 24.72 30.61
N LEU A 154 36.67 24.95 31.20
CA LEU A 154 35.89 26.17 30.98
C LEU A 154 36.74 27.41 31.28
N LYS A 155 37.43 27.48 32.43
CA LYS A 155 38.29 28.62 32.79
C LYS A 155 39.37 28.87 31.75
N ALA A 156 40.06 27.82 31.27
CA ALA A 156 41.06 27.95 30.22
C ALA A 156 40.46 28.43 28.90
N PHE A 157 39.30 27.90 28.53
CA PHE A 157 38.56 28.29 27.33
C PHE A 157 38.09 29.75 27.36
N LEU A 158 37.53 30.21 28.49
CA LEU A 158 37.08 31.58 28.68
C LEU A 158 38.22 32.59 28.57
N ILE A 159 39.38 32.29 29.16
CA ILE A 159 40.58 33.15 29.06
C ILE A 159 41.03 33.27 27.60
N HIS A 160 41.05 32.16 26.86
CA HIS A 160 41.47 32.14 25.46
C HIS A 160 40.48 32.92 24.56
N ILE A 161 39.18 32.65 24.69
CA ILE A 161 38.13 33.39 23.96
C ILE A 161 38.20 34.88 24.26
N GLN A 162 38.33 35.26 25.53
CA GLN A 162 38.38 36.66 25.93
C GLN A 162 39.51 37.39 25.23
N ARG A 163 40.71 36.78 25.18
CA ARG A 163 41.85 37.34 24.47
C ARG A 163 41.54 37.57 22.99
N LEU A 164 41.02 36.57 22.29
CA LEU A 164 40.71 36.69 20.86
C LEU A 164 39.60 37.70 20.56
N LEU A 165 38.59 37.81 21.43
CA LEU A 165 37.55 38.85 21.34
C LEU A 165 38.16 40.26 21.50
N LEU A 166 39.11 40.43 22.44
CA LEU A 166 39.83 41.69 22.62
C LEU A 166 40.74 41.99 21.42
N ASP A 167 41.47 41.00 20.90
CA ASP A 167 42.32 41.17 19.71
C ASP A 167 41.48 41.63 18.50
N ARG A 168 40.27 41.08 18.35
CA ARG A 168 39.30 41.48 17.32
C ARG A 168 38.79 42.90 17.53
N GLN A 169 38.47 43.27 18.76
CA GLN A 169 38.04 44.63 19.14
C GLN A 169 39.14 45.67 18.90
N GLU A 170 40.38 45.38 19.27
CA GLU A 170 41.55 46.26 19.04
C GLU A 170 41.85 46.46 17.54
N ALA A 171 41.62 45.41 16.74
CA ALA A 171 41.73 45.45 15.29
C ALA A 171 40.60 46.25 14.62
N ASP A 172 39.63 46.81 15.36
CA ASP A 172 38.48 47.55 14.84
C ASP A 172 37.62 46.70 13.88
N VAL A 173 37.54 45.39 14.16
CA VAL A 173 36.66 44.46 13.48
C VAL A 173 35.40 44.31 14.32
N GLU A 174 34.23 44.55 13.72
CA GLU A 174 32.97 44.67 14.45
C GLU A 174 32.59 43.39 15.24
N LEU A 175 32.02 43.63 16.42
CA LEU A 175 31.49 42.63 17.35
C LEU A 175 29.98 42.82 17.48
N THR A 176 29.23 41.73 17.64
CA THR A 176 27.80 41.82 17.95
C THR A 176 27.59 42.21 19.41
N ASP A 177 26.41 42.74 19.75
CA ASP A 177 26.02 43.04 21.13
C ASP A 177 26.19 41.83 22.05
N ASP A 178 25.87 40.63 21.57
CA ASP A 178 26.03 39.38 22.31
C ASP A 178 27.51 39.07 22.60
N HIS A 179 28.41 39.33 21.65
CA HIS A 179 29.85 39.14 21.84
C HIS A 179 30.42 40.15 22.84
N ALA A 180 30.02 41.42 22.74
CA ALA A 180 30.42 42.45 23.70
C ALA A 180 29.95 42.11 25.12
N ASN A 181 28.68 41.72 25.27
CA ASN A 181 28.12 41.26 26.55
C ASN A 181 28.87 40.04 27.11
N LEU A 182 29.30 39.12 26.24
CA LEU A 182 30.06 37.95 26.66
C LEU A 182 31.42 38.32 27.26
N ILE A 183 32.12 39.35 26.74
CA ILE A 183 33.37 39.84 27.31
C ILE A 183 33.14 40.28 28.77
N ASP A 184 32.11 41.08 29.02
CA ASP A 184 31.75 41.58 30.35
C ASP A 184 31.40 40.44 31.31
N VAL A 185 30.62 39.47 30.83
CA VAL A 185 30.25 38.27 31.60
C VAL A 185 31.49 37.45 31.97
N ILE A 186 32.43 37.27 31.04
CA ILE A 186 33.67 36.53 31.28
C ILE A 186 34.53 37.27 32.31
N GLN A 187 34.78 38.57 32.11
CA GLN A 187 35.57 39.40 33.03
C GLN A 187 35.02 39.35 34.46
N LYS A 188 33.70 39.53 34.60
CA LYS A 188 33.02 39.50 35.90
C LYS A 188 33.16 38.14 36.60
N ASN A 189 33.04 37.04 35.88
CA ASN A 189 33.11 35.71 36.48
C ASN A 189 34.54 35.28 36.80
N LEU A 190 35.53 35.64 35.97
CA LEU A 190 36.95 35.33 36.24
C LEU A 190 37.49 36.05 37.49
N GLN A 191 36.89 37.18 37.88
CA GLN A 191 37.24 37.93 39.10
C GLN A 191 36.58 37.38 40.38
N ARG A 192 35.61 36.47 40.28
CA ARG A 192 34.95 35.89 41.46
C ARG A 192 35.90 35.01 42.26
N GLU A 193 35.80 35.09 43.59
CA GLU A 193 36.66 34.33 44.50
C GLU A 193 36.55 32.81 44.23
N GLU A 194 35.34 32.31 43.95
CA GLU A 194 35.10 30.90 43.64
C GLU A 194 35.79 30.43 42.34
N PHE A 195 35.91 31.31 41.34
CA PHE A 195 36.60 31.03 40.08
C PHE A 195 38.13 31.16 40.23
N SER A 196 38.59 32.00 41.15
CA SER A 196 40.01 32.13 41.46
C SER A 196 40.60 30.83 42.02
N GLU A 197 39.82 30.05 42.78
CA GLU A 197 40.22 28.77 43.38
C GLU A 197 40.32 27.61 42.37
N ILE A 198 39.75 27.73 41.17
CA ILE A 198 39.81 26.70 40.11
C ILE A 198 41.24 26.63 39.55
N LYS A 199 41.83 25.42 39.54
CA LYS A 199 43.21 25.21 39.09
C LYS A 199 43.35 25.33 37.56
N PRO A 200 44.57 25.51 37.04
CA PRO A 200 44.81 25.52 35.60
C PRO A 200 44.41 24.20 34.92
N TRP A 201 43.99 24.29 33.67
CA TRP A 201 43.81 23.14 32.78
C TRP A 201 45.18 22.50 32.47
N GLN A 202 45.28 21.17 32.58
CA GLN A 202 46.53 20.42 32.42
C GLN A 202 46.47 19.41 31.25
N HIS A 203 45.71 19.71 30.19
CA HIS A 203 45.55 18.83 29.01
C HIS A 203 45.13 17.39 29.35
N MET A 204 44.20 17.24 30.32
CA MET A 204 43.71 15.92 30.72
C MET A 204 42.74 15.34 29.68
N PRO A 205 42.69 14.01 29.49
CA PRO A 205 41.71 13.38 28.60
C PRO A 205 40.27 13.65 29.09
N PRO A 206 39.28 13.70 28.17
CA PRO A 206 37.89 13.95 28.54
C PRO A 206 37.35 12.81 29.40
N ASN A 207 36.68 13.14 30.50
CA ASN A 207 35.97 12.16 31.33
C ASN A 207 34.52 11.98 30.86
N ASN A 208 33.82 10.95 31.37
CA ASN A 208 32.42 10.69 30.99
C ASN A 208 31.48 11.86 31.31
N VAL A 209 31.81 12.65 32.34
CA VAL A 209 31.01 13.80 32.76
C VAL A 209 31.04 14.90 31.68
N LEU A 210 32.24 15.28 31.25
CA LEU A 210 32.46 16.25 30.17
C LEU A 210 31.79 15.79 28.87
N LEU A 211 31.85 14.48 28.58
CA LEU A 211 31.28 13.91 27.37
C LEU A 211 29.77 13.70 27.43
N GLN A 212 29.11 13.61 28.59
CA GLN A 212 27.66 13.35 28.66
C GLN A 212 26.82 14.60 28.97
N ASP A 213 27.42 15.62 29.58
CA ASP A 213 26.73 16.85 29.93
C ASP A 213 26.42 17.71 28.69
N LYS A 214 25.16 18.09 28.51
CA LYS A 214 24.66 18.84 27.34
C LYS A 214 25.40 20.17 27.14
N GLN A 215 25.82 20.84 28.22
CA GLN A 215 26.47 22.15 28.13
C GLN A 215 27.98 21.99 28.03
N TYR A 216 28.60 21.20 28.90
CA TYR A 216 30.06 21.04 28.88
C TYR A 216 30.57 20.29 27.64
N ARG A 217 29.77 19.42 27.02
CA ARG A 217 30.14 18.78 25.75
C ARG A 217 30.33 19.82 24.63
N LYS A 218 29.48 20.85 24.57
CA LYS A 218 29.62 21.95 23.59
C LYS A 218 30.90 22.74 23.83
N VAL A 219 31.19 23.07 25.09
CA VAL A 219 32.44 23.75 25.49
C VAL A 219 33.66 22.89 25.14
N TRP A 220 33.61 21.58 25.37
CA TRP A 220 34.68 20.67 24.98
C TRP A 220 34.91 20.63 23.48
N ARG A 221 33.83 20.50 22.69
CA ARG A 221 33.92 20.51 21.22
C ARG A 221 34.52 21.83 20.72
N SER A 222 34.03 22.95 21.23
CA SER A 222 34.58 24.27 20.92
C SER A 222 36.03 24.44 21.37
N TRP A 223 36.44 23.90 22.53
CA TRP A 223 37.84 23.90 22.94
C TRP A 223 38.73 23.11 21.97
N GLN A 224 38.28 21.96 21.47
CA GLN A 224 39.04 21.19 20.48
C GLN A 224 39.22 21.99 19.18
N LEU A 225 38.14 22.59 18.67
CA LEU A 225 38.19 23.40 17.45
C LEU A 225 39.03 24.67 17.63
N LEU A 226 39.03 25.27 18.83
CA LEU A 226 39.81 26.47 19.14
C LEU A 226 41.31 26.20 19.05
N ASN A 227 41.76 25.03 19.48
CA ASN A 227 43.18 24.65 19.43
C ASN A 227 43.68 24.24 18.04
N CYS A 228 42.80 24.15 17.05
CA CYS A 228 43.15 23.84 15.66
C CYS A 228 43.15 25.07 14.76
N LEU A 229 42.72 26.25 15.23
CA LEU A 229 42.53 27.43 14.39
C LEU A 229 43.78 27.82 13.60
N GLU A 230 44.95 27.79 14.24
CA GLU A 230 46.23 28.09 13.58
C GLU A 230 46.58 27.04 12.52
N GLU A 231 46.48 25.75 12.87
CA GLU A 231 46.75 24.63 11.94
C GLU A 231 45.81 24.67 10.72
N ASP A 232 44.54 25.00 10.95
CA ASP A 232 43.53 25.17 9.92
C ASP A 232 43.87 26.34 8.99
N CYS A 233 44.30 27.49 9.53
CA CYS A 233 44.74 28.62 8.73
C CYS A 233 46.02 28.32 7.93
N GLU A 234 46.99 27.62 8.52
CA GLU A 234 48.19 27.18 7.81
C GLU A 234 47.84 26.27 6.63
N TYR A 235 46.96 25.30 6.85
CA TYR A 235 46.49 24.43 5.78
C TYR A 235 45.77 25.22 4.68
N GLN A 236 44.90 26.17 5.05
CA GLN A 236 44.20 27.05 4.09
C GLN A 236 45.15 27.97 3.30
N GLN A 237 46.34 28.29 3.82
CA GLN A 237 47.37 29.07 3.09
C GLN A 237 48.19 28.20 2.12
N MET A 238 48.41 26.93 2.47
CA MET A 238 49.19 25.98 1.67
C MET A 238 48.36 25.29 0.59
N SER A 239 47.06 25.11 0.85
CA SER A 239 46.11 24.42 -0.01
C SER A 239 45.31 25.41 -0.86
N SER A 240 45.20 25.15 -2.16
CA SER A 240 44.36 25.94 -3.06
C SER A 240 42.86 25.68 -2.87
N ILE A 241 42.48 24.58 -2.21
CA ILE A 241 41.11 24.05 -2.13
C ILE A 241 40.07 25.12 -1.75
N ALA A 242 40.35 25.93 -0.74
CA ALA A 242 39.43 26.97 -0.27
C ALA A 242 39.18 28.06 -1.34
N SER A 243 40.26 28.57 -1.95
CA SER A 243 40.16 29.57 -3.03
C SER A 243 39.49 28.99 -4.26
N SER A 244 39.82 27.75 -4.61
CA SER A 244 39.22 27.02 -5.72
C SER A 244 37.72 26.83 -5.54
N PHE A 245 37.29 26.34 -4.38
CA PHE A 245 35.87 26.20 -4.06
C PHE A 245 35.15 27.56 -4.07
N GLY A 246 35.79 28.63 -3.58
CA GLY A 246 35.24 29.98 -3.62
C GLY A 246 34.97 30.48 -5.05
N ILE A 247 35.91 30.29 -5.97
CA ILE A 247 35.73 30.66 -7.39
C ILE A 247 34.71 29.75 -8.07
N PHE A 248 34.78 28.44 -7.83
CA PHE A 248 33.82 27.46 -8.36
C PHE A 248 32.38 27.79 -7.94
N SER A 249 32.19 28.09 -6.64
CA SER A 249 30.92 28.53 -6.07
C SER A 249 30.39 29.81 -6.74
N GLU A 250 31.24 30.82 -6.92
CA GLU A 250 30.82 32.07 -7.58
C GLU A 250 30.47 31.86 -9.05
N LEU A 251 31.17 30.96 -9.74
CA LEU A 251 30.86 30.57 -11.11
C LEU A 251 29.50 29.86 -11.22
N LEU A 252 29.24 28.88 -10.34
CA LEU A 252 27.92 28.22 -10.28
C LEU A 252 26.80 29.21 -9.94
N LYS A 253 27.04 30.13 -9.00
CA LYS A 253 26.10 31.19 -8.64
C LYS A 253 25.76 32.06 -9.84
N GLN A 254 26.75 32.47 -10.62
CA GLN A 254 26.51 33.29 -11.80
C GLN A 254 25.81 32.52 -12.93
N LEU A 255 26.21 31.27 -13.21
CA LEU A 255 25.51 30.40 -14.16
C LEU A 255 24.05 30.18 -13.75
N SER A 256 23.79 29.93 -12.46
CA SER A 256 22.44 29.70 -11.94
C SER A 256 21.51 30.90 -12.13
N ASN A 257 22.07 32.11 -12.18
CA ASN A 257 21.34 33.36 -12.38
C ASN A 257 21.02 33.65 -13.85
N LEU A 258 21.56 32.90 -14.82
CA LEU A 258 21.24 33.10 -16.24
C LEU A 258 19.94 32.39 -16.61
N GLU A 259 19.05 33.05 -17.36
CA GLU A 259 17.79 32.44 -17.79
C GLU A 259 18.02 31.24 -18.71
N ARG A 260 18.97 31.35 -19.65
CA ARG A 260 19.34 30.30 -20.63
C ARG A 260 20.14 29.13 -20.06
N CYS A 261 20.43 29.08 -18.75
CA CYS A 261 21.28 28.04 -18.17
C CYS A 261 20.55 27.24 -17.07
N LEU A 262 20.73 25.91 -17.13
CA LEU A 262 20.25 24.95 -16.12
C LEU A 262 21.44 24.14 -15.58
N LEU A 263 21.55 24.04 -14.26
CA LEU A 263 22.60 23.31 -13.53
C LEU A 263 21.97 22.08 -12.87
N LEU A 264 22.52 20.88 -13.13
CA LEU A 264 22.07 19.65 -12.49
C LEU A 264 22.33 19.72 -10.99
N ASP A 265 21.25 19.77 -10.21
CA ASP A 265 21.37 19.92 -8.77
C ASP A 265 21.77 18.62 -8.07
N GLN A 266 22.53 18.76 -7.00
CA GLN A 266 23.07 17.66 -6.21
C GLN A 266 23.22 18.04 -4.72
N ALA A 267 23.19 17.04 -3.85
CA ALA A 267 23.35 17.23 -2.41
C ALA A 267 24.82 17.27 -1.99
N TRP A 268 25.19 18.32 -1.25
CA TRP A 268 26.55 18.58 -0.80
C TRP A 268 26.69 18.48 0.73
N LYS A 269 27.81 17.89 1.16
CA LYS A 269 28.29 17.93 2.54
C LYS A 269 29.47 18.89 2.64
N PHE A 270 29.43 19.80 3.61
CA PHE A 270 30.39 20.89 3.75
C PHE A 270 31.49 20.53 4.77
N ASP A 271 32.73 20.87 4.44
CA ASP A 271 33.90 20.70 5.29
C ASP A 271 34.48 22.08 5.69
N ILE A 272 34.30 22.40 6.96
CA ILE A 272 34.68 23.68 7.57
C ILE A 272 36.20 23.82 7.70
N ASN A 273 36.94 22.71 7.73
CA ASN A 273 38.40 22.75 7.87
C ASN A 273 39.06 23.24 6.59
N ASN A 274 38.59 22.70 5.46
CA ASN A 274 39.13 22.96 4.13
C ASN A 274 38.37 24.06 3.37
N LEU A 275 37.27 24.56 3.93
CA LEU A 275 36.35 25.50 3.28
C LEU A 275 35.86 24.98 1.92
N SER A 276 35.47 23.71 1.88
CA SER A 276 35.10 22.98 0.66
C SER A 276 33.78 22.22 0.81
N ALA A 277 33.31 21.59 -0.26
CA ALA A 277 32.17 20.69 -0.22
C ALA A 277 32.51 19.36 -0.93
N ASN A 278 31.75 18.32 -0.62
CA ASN A 278 31.82 17.02 -1.27
C ASN A 278 30.41 16.52 -1.61
N THR A 279 30.30 15.65 -2.62
CA THR A 279 29.04 14.99 -2.97
C THR A 279 28.66 13.94 -1.91
N THR A 280 27.36 13.81 -1.63
CA THR A 280 26.85 12.90 -0.58
C THR A 280 26.77 11.43 -1.03
N GLN A 281 26.66 11.17 -2.34
CA GLN A 281 26.59 9.82 -2.90
C GLN A 281 28.00 9.25 -3.14
N ARG A 282 28.55 8.52 -2.16
CA ARG A 282 29.87 7.86 -2.31
C ARG A 282 29.76 6.53 -3.04
N LYS A 283 30.42 6.40 -4.20
CA LYS A 283 31.02 5.12 -4.63
C LYS A 283 32.40 5.02 -3.98
N GLN A 284 32.74 3.88 -3.39
CA GLN A 284 33.93 3.69 -2.52
C GLN A 284 35.30 3.86 -3.23
N THR A 285 35.35 4.29 -4.49
CA THR A 285 36.54 4.21 -5.35
C THR A 285 36.90 5.50 -6.10
N GLU A 286 36.12 6.58 -6.01
CA GLU A 286 36.39 7.82 -6.75
C GLU A 286 36.98 8.92 -5.83
N GLU A 287 37.98 9.64 -6.35
CA GLU A 287 38.66 10.75 -5.69
C GLU A 287 37.66 11.86 -5.29
N ASN A 288 37.95 12.65 -4.25
CA ASN A 288 37.11 13.76 -3.75
C ASN A 288 36.99 14.91 -4.78
N SER A 289 36.33 14.70 -5.91
CA SER A 289 36.03 15.72 -6.91
C SER A 289 34.53 16.04 -6.93
N ILE A 290 34.19 17.27 -7.31
CA ILE A 290 32.81 17.69 -7.56
C ILE A 290 32.65 17.90 -9.06
N GLU A 291 31.79 17.11 -9.69
CA GLU A 291 31.36 17.35 -11.06
C GLU A 291 29.96 17.96 -11.05
N VAL A 292 29.75 19.03 -11.83
CA VAL A 292 28.44 19.66 -12.07
C VAL A 292 28.20 19.70 -13.56
N LEU A 293 27.13 19.05 -14.00
CA LEU A 293 26.63 19.16 -15.37
C LEU A 293 25.72 20.37 -15.51
N ALA A 294 25.85 21.10 -16.61
CA ALA A 294 24.98 22.21 -16.96
C ALA A 294 24.64 22.19 -18.45
N ILE A 295 23.54 22.82 -18.82
CA ILE A 295 23.17 23.03 -20.22
C ILE A 295 22.89 24.49 -20.52
N ASP A 296 23.26 24.89 -21.74
CA ASP A 296 22.88 26.16 -22.37
C ASP A 296 21.71 25.91 -23.32
N LEU A 297 20.59 26.59 -23.09
CA LEU A 297 19.37 26.48 -23.88
C LEU A 297 19.34 27.41 -25.10
N GLY A 298 20.26 28.38 -25.18
CA GLY A 298 20.28 29.39 -26.25
C GLY A 298 19.15 30.43 -26.14
N TYR A 299 18.90 31.18 -27.22
CA TYR A 299 17.93 32.29 -27.25
C TYR A 299 16.50 31.88 -27.68
N SER A 300 16.35 30.71 -28.31
CA SER A 300 15.06 30.21 -28.80
C SER A 300 14.69 28.93 -28.07
N GLU A 301 14.26 29.05 -26.81
CA GLU A 301 13.71 27.90 -26.09
C GLU A 301 12.40 27.47 -26.74
N ASN A 302 12.44 26.43 -27.58
CA ASN A 302 11.23 25.84 -28.15
C ASN A 302 10.50 25.04 -27.05
N LYS A 303 9.78 25.71 -26.14
CA LYS A 303 9.16 25.13 -24.92
C LYS A 303 8.09 24.05 -25.16
N SER A 304 7.79 23.75 -26.43
CA SER A 304 6.84 22.72 -26.85
C SER A 304 7.37 21.30 -26.70
N ASP A 305 8.69 21.11 -26.74
CA ASP A 305 9.26 19.75 -26.89
C ASP A 305 9.63 19.17 -25.52
N ALA A 306 9.29 17.89 -25.30
CA ALA A 306 9.53 17.20 -24.04
C ALA A 306 11.00 16.84 -23.83
N LYS A 307 11.70 16.45 -24.90
CA LYS A 307 13.15 16.29 -24.93
C LYS A 307 13.80 17.65 -25.18
N ILE A 308 14.73 18.03 -24.32
CA ILE A 308 15.52 19.25 -24.50
C ILE A 308 16.73 18.92 -25.37
N ILE A 309 16.91 19.69 -26.44
CA ILE A 309 18.13 19.69 -27.25
C ILE A 309 18.92 20.95 -26.85
N PRO A 310 19.97 20.83 -26.04
CA PRO A 310 20.74 21.99 -25.60
C PRO A 310 21.58 22.56 -26.74
N ASN A 311 21.80 23.87 -26.74
CA ASN A 311 22.75 24.54 -27.64
C ASN A 311 24.20 24.11 -27.34
N ALA A 312 24.51 23.94 -26.04
CA ALA A 312 25.77 23.37 -25.58
C ALA A 312 25.58 22.66 -24.23
N GLU A 313 26.37 21.62 -24.00
CA GLU A 313 26.51 20.98 -22.69
C GLU A 313 27.82 21.42 -22.03
N LEU A 314 27.77 21.63 -20.72
CA LEU A 314 28.91 22.02 -19.90
C LEU A 314 29.14 20.96 -18.82
N SER A 315 30.37 20.47 -18.67
CA SER A 315 30.80 19.75 -17.47
C SER A 315 31.81 20.60 -16.72
N LEU A 316 31.57 20.80 -15.42
CA LEU A 316 32.40 21.59 -14.53
C LEU A 316 32.93 20.67 -13.44
N LEU A 317 34.24 20.43 -13.45
CA LEU A 317 34.92 19.55 -12.50
C LEU A 317 35.80 20.37 -11.57
N LEU A 318 35.58 20.26 -10.26
CA LEU A 318 36.52 20.67 -9.22
C LEU A 318 37.26 19.42 -8.73
N SER A 319 38.55 19.31 -9.02
CA SER A 319 39.36 18.16 -8.63
C SER A 319 39.67 18.14 -7.13
N SER A 320 40.14 16.99 -6.63
CA SER A 320 40.62 16.85 -5.26
C SER A 320 41.88 17.69 -4.97
N SER A 321 42.65 18.07 -6.00
CA SER A 321 43.78 19.01 -5.92
C SER A 321 43.36 20.48 -5.89
N GLY A 322 42.07 20.77 -6.11
CA GLY A 322 41.54 22.14 -6.21
C GLY A 322 41.64 22.75 -7.61
N ASP A 323 42.02 22.02 -8.64
CA ASP A 323 41.98 22.55 -10.01
C ASP A 323 40.54 22.53 -10.54
N ILE A 324 40.17 23.54 -11.33
CA ILE A 324 38.84 23.60 -11.96
C ILE A 324 39.00 23.37 -13.45
N GLN A 325 38.32 22.36 -13.97
CA GLN A 325 38.22 22.06 -15.40
C GLN A 325 36.79 22.31 -15.87
N ILE A 326 36.65 22.94 -17.03
CA ILE A 326 35.35 23.17 -17.66
C ILE A 326 35.42 22.70 -19.10
N HIS A 327 34.55 21.77 -19.46
CA HIS A 327 34.39 21.28 -20.82
C HIS A 327 33.07 21.80 -21.39
N ARG A 328 33.13 22.36 -22.60
CA ARG A 328 31.94 22.75 -23.36
C ARG A 328 31.86 21.93 -24.63
N GLN A 329 30.72 21.27 -24.84
CA GLN A 329 30.44 20.48 -26.02
C GLN A 329 29.28 21.11 -26.81
N MET A 330 29.56 21.53 -28.05
CA MET A 330 28.56 22.01 -29.01
C MET A 330 27.95 20.84 -29.79
N ILE A 331 26.79 21.07 -30.42
CA ILE A 331 26.13 20.10 -31.30
C ILE A 331 27.03 19.68 -32.48
N ASP A 332 27.87 20.59 -33.00
CA ASP A 332 28.78 20.36 -34.13
C ASP A 332 30.15 19.71 -33.74
N GLU A 333 30.19 18.91 -32.67
CA GLU A 333 31.37 18.17 -32.14
C GLU A 333 32.60 19.01 -31.69
N GLN A 334 32.58 20.34 -31.81
CA GLN A 334 33.65 21.18 -31.29
C GLN A 334 33.65 21.15 -29.75
N LYS A 335 34.76 20.68 -29.17
CA LYS A 335 35.01 20.64 -27.73
C LYS A 335 35.98 21.74 -27.34
N ASP A 336 35.51 22.68 -26.54
CA ASP A 336 36.35 23.70 -25.91
C ASP A 336 36.62 23.32 -24.45
N GLU A 337 37.83 23.57 -23.99
CA GLU A 337 38.28 23.26 -22.64
C GLU A 337 38.95 24.48 -22.00
N TRP A 338 38.57 24.74 -20.75
CA TRP A 338 39.17 25.73 -19.88
C TRP A 338 39.66 25.08 -18.60
N GLN A 339 40.81 25.52 -18.13
CA GLN A 339 41.40 25.05 -16.89
C GLN A 339 41.82 26.24 -16.03
N LEU A 340 41.35 26.30 -14.79
CA LEU A 340 41.91 27.18 -13.77
C LEU A 340 42.91 26.37 -12.95
N GLU A 341 44.17 26.77 -13.08
CA GLU A 341 45.27 26.20 -12.29
C GLU A 341 45.53 27.07 -11.07
N PHE A 342 45.80 26.42 -9.95
CA PHE A 342 46.13 27.09 -8.71
C PHE A 342 47.56 26.76 -8.26
N ARG A 343 48.22 27.72 -7.61
CA ARG A 343 49.52 27.49 -6.97
C ARG A 343 49.66 28.31 -5.71
N SER A 344 50.41 27.81 -4.74
CA SER A 344 50.81 28.57 -3.56
C SER A 344 52.21 29.17 -3.79
N VAL A 345 52.33 30.50 -3.73
CA VAL A 345 53.60 31.25 -3.82
C VAL A 345 53.67 32.20 -2.65
N ASN A 346 54.69 32.05 -1.78
CA ASN A 346 54.86 32.87 -0.58
C ASN A 346 53.61 32.92 0.32
N ASN A 347 52.98 31.77 0.56
CA ASN A 347 51.73 31.63 1.35
C ASN A 347 50.52 32.40 0.78
N LEU A 348 50.57 32.78 -0.51
CA LEU A 348 49.45 33.31 -1.26
C LEU A 348 49.02 32.33 -2.33
N ILE A 349 47.72 32.07 -2.44
CA ILE A 349 47.17 31.29 -3.55
C ILE A 349 46.99 32.22 -4.75
N GLU A 350 47.62 31.84 -5.86
CA GLU A 350 47.45 32.47 -7.17
C GLU A 350 46.64 31.55 -8.10
N VAL A 351 45.88 32.14 -9.01
CA VAL A 351 45.05 31.47 -10.01
C VAL A 351 45.43 31.95 -11.41
N ARG A 352 45.38 31.04 -12.38
CA ARG A 352 45.56 31.34 -13.81
C ARG A 352 44.56 30.56 -14.65
N LEU A 353 43.95 31.24 -15.63
CA LEU A 353 43.05 30.64 -16.61
C LEU A 353 43.83 30.22 -17.86
N LYS A 354 43.68 28.97 -18.30
CA LYS A 354 44.13 28.45 -19.59
C LYS A 354 42.94 28.03 -20.44
N SER A 355 43.02 28.25 -21.75
CA SER A 355 42.04 27.76 -22.73
C SER A 355 42.76 27.08 -23.89
N ASN A 356 42.17 26.00 -24.42
CA ASN A 356 42.70 25.28 -25.59
C ASN A 356 42.28 25.87 -26.95
N SER A 357 41.47 26.94 -26.98
CA SER A 357 40.99 27.53 -28.25
C SER A 357 42.07 28.36 -28.96
N LYS A 358 42.33 28.06 -30.25
CA LYS A 358 43.40 28.68 -31.06
C LYS A 358 43.21 30.18 -31.37
N GLU A 359 42.03 30.75 -31.08
CA GLU A 359 41.64 32.11 -31.48
C GLU A 359 41.38 33.09 -30.32
N ARG A 360 41.58 32.68 -29.06
CA ARG A 360 41.27 33.54 -27.90
C ARG A 360 42.51 33.78 -27.04
N ASN A 361 42.73 35.04 -26.68
CA ASN A 361 43.88 35.48 -25.90
C ASN A 361 43.96 34.72 -24.57
N ASN A 362 45.00 33.91 -24.38
CA ASN A 362 45.36 33.41 -23.06
C ASN A 362 45.55 34.59 -22.11
N ILE A 363 44.79 34.64 -21.01
CA ILE A 363 45.12 35.49 -19.87
C ILE A 363 46.30 34.81 -19.16
N GLY A 364 47.51 35.03 -19.69
CA GLY A 364 48.68 34.21 -19.39
C GLY A 364 49.31 34.44 -18.01
N ASP A 365 48.92 35.50 -17.29
CA ASP A 365 49.57 35.91 -16.05
C ASP A 365 48.83 35.41 -14.80
N TRP A 366 49.61 34.97 -13.81
CA TRP A 366 49.12 34.55 -12.50
C TRP A 366 48.56 35.75 -11.74
N GLN A 367 47.36 35.60 -11.16
CA GLN A 367 46.70 36.62 -10.35
C GLN A 367 46.46 36.08 -8.95
N ILE A 368 46.53 36.94 -7.92
CA ILE A 368 46.23 36.53 -6.54
C ILE A 368 44.74 36.20 -6.43
N ALA A 369 44.40 35.03 -5.89
CA ALA A 369 43.02 34.57 -5.73
C ALA A 369 42.35 35.22 -4.49
N ILE A 370 42.13 36.54 -4.54
CA ILE A 370 41.46 37.30 -3.48
C ILE A 370 39.93 37.15 -3.64
N PRO A 371 39.16 36.87 -2.57
CA PRO A 371 37.72 36.66 -2.66
C PRO A 371 36.94 37.80 -3.34
N GLU A 372 37.28 39.07 -3.08
CA GLU A 372 36.71 40.23 -3.78
C GLU A 372 36.74 40.11 -5.31
N GLU A 373 37.77 39.49 -5.86
CA GLU A 373 38.01 39.35 -7.29
C GLU A 373 37.29 38.14 -7.93
N PHE A 374 36.80 37.20 -7.13
CA PHE A 374 36.16 35.97 -7.64
C PHE A 374 34.98 36.26 -8.56
N SER A 375 34.17 37.28 -8.24
CA SER A 375 33.01 37.64 -9.06
C SER A 375 33.43 38.19 -10.43
N ARG A 376 34.53 38.95 -10.49
CA ARG A 376 35.08 39.47 -11.74
C ARG A 376 35.63 38.34 -12.60
N LEU A 377 36.42 37.44 -12.01
CA LEU A 377 37.01 36.30 -12.70
C LEU A 377 35.93 35.35 -13.25
N ALA A 378 34.92 35.02 -12.44
CA ALA A 378 33.79 34.19 -12.85
C ALA A 378 32.99 34.83 -13.99
N LYS A 379 32.74 36.16 -13.95
CA LYS A 379 32.06 36.88 -15.05
C LYS A 379 32.83 36.81 -16.36
N GLN A 380 34.15 37.00 -16.29
CA GLN A 380 35.01 36.93 -17.47
C GLN A 380 34.93 35.54 -18.10
N LEU A 381 35.03 34.48 -17.30
CA LEU A 381 34.94 33.11 -17.77
C LEU A 381 33.54 32.78 -18.34
N ILE A 382 32.46 33.22 -17.71
CA ILE A 382 31.10 33.01 -18.22
C ILE A 382 30.90 33.69 -19.58
N ASN A 383 31.42 34.90 -19.77
CA ASN A 383 31.35 35.59 -21.05
C ASN A 383 32.10 34.82 -22.16
N GLU A 384 33.15 34.06 -21.83
CA GLU A 384 33.83 33.18 -22.77
C GLU A 384 33.07 31.87 -23.04
N LEU A 385 32.51 31.26 -21.98
CA LEU A 385 31.74 30.02 -22.03
C LEU A 385 30.44 30.18 -22.81
N LEU A 386 29.74 31.30 -22.60
CA LEU A 386 28.41 31.60 -23.11
C LEU A 386 28.40 32.96 -23.82
N PRO A 387 28.93 33.04 -25.06
CA PRO A 387 28.97 34.31 -25.79
C PRO A 387 27.55 34.83 -26.10
N GLY A 388 27.40 36.16 -26.09
CA GLY A 388 26.16 36.89 -26.40
C GLY A 388 25.47 37.53 -25.17
N GLU A 389 24.36 38.26 -25.39
CA GLU A 389 23.57 38.82 -24.29
C GLU A 389 23.02 37.71 -23.38
N CYS A 390 23.13 37.89 -22.07
CA CYS A 390 22.69 36.90 -21.09
C CYS A 390 21.72 37.57 -20.13
N ASP A 391 20.43 37.33 -20.33
CA ASP A 391 19.40 37.82 -19.43
C ASP A 391 19.54 37.17 -18.05
N LEU A 392 19.46 38.01 -17.03
CA LEU A 392 19.48 37.58 -15.64
C LEU A 392 18.07 37.23 -15.19
N LYS A 393 17.94 36.12 -14.49
CA LYS A 393 16.71 35.74 -13.80
C LYS A 393 16.28 36.88 -12.88
N ILE A 394 15.00 37.24 -12.97
CA ILE A 394 14.39 38.19 -12.03
C ILE A 394 14.50 37.59 -10.62
N PRO A 395 15.14 38.27 -9.65
CA PRO A 395 15.26 37.74 -8.30
C PRO A 395 13.86 37.49 -7.73
N SER A 396 13.62 36.26 -7.26
CA SER A 396 12.35 35.93 -6.61
C SER A 396 12.16 36.86 -5.42
N ARG A 397 11.05 37.64 -5.39
CA ARG A 397 10.68 38.41 -4.20
C ARG A 397 10.68 37.47 -2.99
N LYS A 398 11.31 37.88 -1.88
CA LYS A 398 11.13 37.18 -0.60
C LYS A 398 9.63 37.07 -0.37
N GLN A 399 9.12 35.86 -0.24
CA GLN A 399 7.73 35.64 0.12
C GLN A 399 7.53 36.22 1.52
N GLU A 400 6.67 37.23 1.63
CA GLU A 400 6.29 37.79 2.91
C GLU A 400 5.53 36.73 3.70
N LYS A 401 5.82 36.63 5.00
CA LYS A 401 5.10 35.75 5.91
C LYS A 401 3.61 36.14 5.90
N ILE A 402 2.74 35.19 5.57
CA ILE A 402 1.30 35.40 5.55
C ILE A 402 0.79 35.29 6.99
N SER A 403 0.45 36.42 7.59
CA SER A 403 -0.13 36.49 8.94
C SER A 403 -1.55 37.02 8.88
N ASN A 404 -2.54 36.23 9.32
CA ASN A 404 -3.96 36.61 9.32
C ASN A 404 -4.76 35.87 10.40
N ASP A 405 -5.97 36.34 10.70
CA ASP A 405 -6.85 35.71 11.70
C ASP A 405 -7.40 34.37 11.24
N ILE A 406 -7.87 34.33 9.99
CA ILE A 406 -8.38 33.13 9.32
C ILE A 406 -7.59 32.82 8.05
N VAL A 407 -7.16 31.57 7.91
CA VAL A 407 -6.39 31.10 6.76
C VAL A 407 -6.96 29.79 6.21
N SER A 408 -7.08 29.69 4.89
CA SER A 408 -7.39 28.44 4.20
C SER A 408 -6.17 27.98 3.39
N VAL A 409 -5.80 26.70 3.53
CA VAL A 409 -4.69 26.06 2.80
C VAL A 409 -5.21 24.88 2.00
N MET A 410 -4.83 24.78 0.74
CA MET A 410 -5.08 23.60 -0.09
C MET A 410 -3.78 23.09 -0.67
N PHE A 411 -3.43 21.86 -0.33
CA PHE A 411 -2.31 21.14 -0.93
C PHE A 411 -2.66 20.78 -2.38
N ASP A 412 -1.82 21.20 -3.35
CA ASP A 412 -2.07 21.00 -4.78
C ASP A 412 -0.76 20.73 -5.55
N GLY A 413 -0.30 19.47 -5.51
CA GLY A 413 0.87 19.07 -6.26
C GLY A 413 2.19 19.39 -5.55
N ALA A 414 3.11 20.01 -6.27
CA ALA A 414 4.37 20.48 -5.70
C ALA A 414 4.20 21.78 -4.92
N SER A 415 3.17 22.55 -5.26
CA SER A 415 2.81 23.81 -4.63
C SER A 415 1.62 23.64 -3.69
N TYR A 416 1.36 24.66 -2.88
CA TYR A 416 0.09 24.77 -2.15
C TYR A 416 -0.49 26.16 -2.31
N LYS A 417 -1.81 26.22 -2.27
CA LYS A 417 -2.57 27.46 -2.39
C LYS A 417 -2.95 27.91 -1.00
N VAL A 418 -2.69 29.18 -0.72
CA VAL A 418 -3.07 29.82 0.54
C VAL A 418 -3.97 31.00 0.23
N GLN A 419 -5.09 31.07 0.93
CA GLN A 419 -5.99 32.20 0.92
C GLN A 419 -6.08 32.78 2.31
N ALA A 420 -5.78 34.06 2.40
CA ALA A 420 -5.84 34.82 3.63
C ALA A 420 -6.33 36.22 3.26
N THR A 421 -7.48 36.64 3.80
CA THR A 421 -8.27 37.79 3.27
C THR A 421 -8.70 37.59 1.80
N GLU A 422 -8.98 38.67 1.05
CA GLU A 422 -9.27 38.61 -0.40
C GLU A 422 -8.04 38.28 -1.28
N LYS A 423 -6.84 38.15 -0.68
CA LYS A 423 -5.60 37.86 -1.41
C LYS A 423 -5.34 36.35 -1.51
N PHE A 424 -4.99 35.93 -2.71
CA PHE A 424 -4.68 34.56 -3.09
C PHE A 424 -3.19 34.42 -3.43
N ASN A 425 -2.51 33.46 -2.80
CA ASN A 425 -1.08 33.23 -2.96
C ASN A 425 -0.79 31.76 -3.31
N TRP A 426 0.08 31.54 -4.30
CA TRP A 426 0.72 30.25 -4.54
C TRP A 426 2.07 30.24 -3.84
N LEU A 427 2.33 29.19 -3.05
CA LEU A 427 3.61 28.95 -2.41
C LEU A 427 4.20 27.65 -2.97
N GLY A 428 5.50 27.66 -3.26
CA GLY A 428 6.22 26.54 -3.87
C GLY A 428 6.65 26.79 -5.33
N PRO A 429 7.10 25.74 -6.04
CA PRO A 429 7.04 24.32 -5.64
C PRO A 429 8.01 23.96 -4.50
N TYR A 430 7.63 23.01 -3.64
CA TYR A 430 8.47 22.47 -2.58
C TYR A 430 8.76 21.00 -2.82
N PHE A 431 10.05 20.67 -2.80
CA PHE A 431 10.58 19.33 -3.00
C PHE A 431 11.55 18.99 -1.87
N PHE A 432 11.58 17.72 -1.47
CA PHE A 432 12.55 17.19 -0.53
C PHE A 432 13.17 15.91 -1.08
N ASP A 433 14.48 15.75 -0.93
CA ASP A 433 15.13 14.48 -1.28
C ASP A 433 14.96 13.42 -0.18
N ALA A 434 15.41 12.19 -0.45
CA ALA A 434 15.32 11.08 0.50
C ALA A 434 16.12 11.29 1.81
N SER A 435 17.01 12.29 1.88
CA SER A 435 17.70 12.66 3.12
C SER A 435 17.00 13.79 3.89
N GLY A 436 15.92 14.34 3.34
CA GLY A 436 15.16 15.46 3.91
C GLY A 436 15.71 16.83 3.53
N LEU A 437 16.60 16.93 2.52
CA LEU A 437 17.12 18.23 2.09
C LEU A 437 16.10 18.97 1.23
N ASN A 438 15.98 20.27 1.47
CA ASN A 438 15.09 21.15 0.72
C ASN A 438 15.61 21.39 -0.72
N CYS A 439 14.81 21.01 -1.70
CA CYS A 439 15.04 21.13 -3.14
C CYS A 439 14.16 22.21 -3.81
N GLU A 440 13.59 23.17 -3.05
CA GLU A 440 12.75 24.27 -3.57
C GLU A 440 13.46 25.10 -4.65
N LYS A 441 14.79 25.25 -4.56
CA LYS A 441 15.60 26.02 -5.52
C LYS A 441 16.10 25.20 -6.71
N SER A 442 15.83 23.89 -6.74
CA SER A 442 16.27 22.99 -7.80
C SER A 442 15.46 23.22 -9.06
N LEU A 443 16.13 23.60 -10.15
CA LEU A 443 15.51 23.72 -11.49
C LEU A 443 15.71 22.45 -12.33
N SER A 444 16.73 21.65 -12.01
CA SER A 444 16.91 20.33 -12.60
C SER A 444 17.48 19.32 -11.61
N LEU A 445 17.07 18.06 -11.78
CA LEU A 445 17.38 16.94 -10.88
C LEU A 445 17.63 15.66 -11.69
N SER A 446 18.31 14.68 -11.12
CA SER A 446 18.46 13.37 -11.75
C SER A 446 17.11 12.63 -11.82
N GLY A 447 16.84 11.95 -12.93
CA GLY A 447 15.72 11.02 -13.12
C GLY A 447 15.70 9.88 -12.11
N ASN A 448 16.87 9.48 -11.59
CA ASN A 448 17.02 8.38 -10.64
C ASN A 448 16.96 8.81 -9.16
N GLU A 449 17.00 10.11 -8.88
CA GLU A 449 16.98 10.61 -7.50
C GLU A 449 15.58 10.52 -6.89
N LYS A 450 15.48 10.01 -5.65
CA LYS A 450 14.20 9.95 -4.92
C LYS A 450 13.86 11.33 -4.35
N ILE A 451 12.82 11.96 -4.91
CA ILE A 451 12.34 13.29 -4.55
C ILE A 451 10.85 13.18 -4.18
N PHE A 452 10.45 13.91 -3.16
CA PHE A 452 9.08 13.96 -2.67
C PHE A 452 8.56 15.39 -2.73
N SER A 453 7.31 15.55 -3.14
CA SER A 453 6.60 16.83 -3.12
C SER A 453 5.51 16.85 -2.04
N ALA A 454 4.89 18.02 -1.81
CA ALA A 454 3.76 18.12 -0.89
C ALA A 454 2.64 17.11 -1.22
N LYS A 455 2.38 16.84 -2.50
CA LYS A 455 1.42 15.82 -2.95
C LYS A 455 1.81 14.43 -2.47
N GLU A 456 3.06 14.01 -2.66
CA GLU A 456 3.55 12.69 -2.23
C GLU A 456 3.56 12.51 -0.72
N LEU A 457 3.77 13.59 0.03
CA LEU A 457 3.77 13.59 1.49
C LEU A 457 2.36 13.58 2.09
N ASN A 458 1.37 14.07 1.34
CA ASN A 458 -0.04 14.05 1.72
C ASN A 458 -0.77 12.75 1.30
N LYS A 459 -0.13 11.86 0.54
CA LYS A 459 -0.67 10.54 0.21
C LYS A 459 -0.57 9.59 1.42
N VAL A 460 -1.57 8.72 1.51
CA VAL A 460 -1.85 7.74 2.58
C VAL A 460 -0.59 7.10 3.20
N ALA A 461 -0.60 7.01 4.53
CA ALA A 461 0.45 6.51 5.42
C ALA A 461 1.40 5.47 4.82
N ASN A 462 2.67 5.87 4.65
CA ASN A 462 3.82 4.98 4.54
C ASN A 462 4.79 5.37 5.65
N ASN A 463 5.00 4.49 6.64
CA ASN A 463 5.82 4.74 7.84
C ASN A 463 7.21 5.33 7.58
N ASN A 464 7.74 5.18 6.36
CA ASN A 464 9.05 5.69 5.97
C ASN A 464 9.06 7.18 5.59
N ARG A 465 7.90 7.87 5.52
CA ARG A 465 7.82 9.28 5.05
C ARG A 465 7.46 10.32 6.13
N SER A 466 7.19 9.90 7.36
CA SER A 466 6.72 10.78 8.45
C SER A 466 7.70 11.92 8.76
N ARG A 467 9.00 11.66 8.71
CA ARG A 467 10.05 12.68 8.91
C ARG A 467 9.94 13.83 7.89
N TYR A 468 9.84 13.50 6.61
CA TYR A 468 9.77 14.50 5.53
C TYR A 468 8.50 15.34 5.61
N LEU A 469 7.39 14.74 6.07
CA LEU A 469 6.14 15.46 6.30
C LEU A 469 6.30 16.49 7.44
N GLY A 470 7.01 16.13 8.52
CA GLY A 470 7.38 17.06 9.58
C GLY A 470 8.18 18.26 9.04
N ASP A 471 9.25 17.99 8.28
CA ASP A 471 10.10 19.03 7.67
C ASP A 471 9.26 19.95 6.73
N PHE A 472 8.36 19.38 5.94
CA PHE A 472 7.45 20.14 5.07
C PHE A 472 6.49 21.04 5.87
N VAL A 473 5.87 20.53 6.93
CA VAL A 473 4.93 21.31 7.75
C VAL A 473 5.66 22.40 8.54
N GLU A 474 6.90 22.17 8.97
CA GLU A 474 7.75 23.21 9.57
C GLU A 474 8.02 24.36 8.58
N VAL A 475 8.30 24.05 7.31
CA VAL A 475 8.44 25.08 6.25
C VAL A 475 7.13 25.84 6.06
N LEU A 476 5.99 25.16 6.04
CA LEU A 476 4.66 25.81 5.97
C LEU A 476 4.43 26.75 7.17
N ALA A 477 4.76 26.31 8.39
CA ALA A 477 4.57 27.09 9.62
C ALA A 477 5.50 28.31 9.70
N SER A 478 6.65 28.27 9.04
CA SER A 478 7.55 29.43 8.95
C SER A 478 6.98 30.54 8.04
N GLN A 479 6.13 30.17 7.08
CA GLN A 479 5.54 31.08 6.09
C GLN A 479 4.11 31.50 6.40
N VAL A 480 3.34 30.65 7.09
CA VAL A 480 1.92 30.87 7.36
C VAL A 480 1.67 30.94 8.87
N GLN A 481 1.01 32.01 9.31
CA GLN A 481 0.59 32.19 10.69
C GLN A 481 -0.91 32.52 10.73
N ALA A 482 -1.69 31.61 11.31
CA ALA A 482 -3.11 31.81 11.57
C ALA A 482 -3.33 32.13 13.06
N SER A 483 -3.84 33.32 13.38
CA SER A 483 -3.99 33.78 14.76
C SER A 483 -5.21 33.16 15.46
N GLN A 484 -6.31 32.90 14.72
CA GLN A 484 -7.56 32.37 15.28
C GLN A 484 -7.90 30.98 14.75
N ASN A 485 -8.13 30.80 13.45
CA ASN A 485 -8.60 29.54 12.88
C ASN A 485 -7.94 29.27 11.52
N MET A 486 -7.70 28.00 11.22
CA MET A 486 -7.14 27.58 9.94
C MET A 486 -7.93 26.39 9.39
N HIS A 487 -8.29 26.43 8.11
CA HIS A 487 -8.73 25.25 7.38
C HIS A 487 -7.60 24.73 6.51
N TYR A 488 -7.39 23.41 6.53
CA TYR A 488 -6.60 22.74 5.50
C TYR A 488 -7.48 21.73 4.75
N LEU A 489 -7.49 21.82 3.43
CA LEU A 489 -8.43 21.06 2.62
C LEU A 489 -7.95 19.62 2.41
N ILE A 490 -8.82 18.67 2.74
CA ILE A 490 -8.59 17.23 2.55
C ILE A 490 -9.50 16.67 1.47
N SER A 491 -8.99 15.73 0.67
CA SER A 491 -9.79 15.04 -0.34
C SER A 491 -10.81 14.12 0.33
N ASP A 492 -12.05 14.16 -0.16
CA ASP A 492 -13.19 13.49 0.46
C ASP A 492 -13.13 11.96 0.48
N HIS A 493 -12.41 11.34 -0.45
CA HIS A 493 -12.34 9.89 -0.58
C HIS A 493 -11.27 9.24 0.29
N HIS A 494 -10.39 10.04 0.92
CA HIS A 494 -9.43 9.51 1.90
C HIS A 494 -10.12 9.30 3.24
N SER A 495 -9.85 8.16 3.85
CA SER A 495 -10.34 7.85 5.19
C SER A 495 -9.64 8.70 6.24
N ASP A 496 -10.34 8.96 7.34
CA ASP A 496 -9.76 9.51 8.55
C ASP A 496 -8.56 8.72 9.07
N PHE A 497 -8.57 7.39 8.89
CA PHE A 497 -7.45 6.52 9.27
C PHE A 497 -6.21 6.73 8.38
N GLU A 498 -6.39 7.13 7.13
CA GLU A 498 -5.32 7.31 6.15
C GLU A 498 -4.57 8.65 6.31
N THR A 499 -5.18 9.64 6.97
CA THR A 499 -4.65 11.00 7.13
C THR A 499 -4.04 11.26 8.51
N ASN A 500 -3.85 10.22 9.33
CA ASN A 500 -3.34 10.31 10.71
C ASN A 500 -2.01 11.10 10.78
N ASP A 501 -1.00 10.73 9.97
CA ASP A 501 0.31 11.39 9.98
C ASP A 501 0.23 12.89 9.64
N LEU A 502 -0.58 13.26 8.63
CA LEU A 502 -0.82 14.65 8.26
C LEU A 502 -1.47 15.43 9.40
N ARG A 503 -2.49 14.85 10.04
CA ARG A 503 -3.15 15.49 11.19
C ARG A 503 -2.18 15.70 12.34
N ARG A 504 -1.37 14.70 12.68
CA ARG A 504 -0.35 14.79 13.73
C ARG A 504 0.61 15.96 13.47
N GLU A 505 1.21 16.02 12.28
CA GLU A 505 2.20 17.08 11.98
C GLU A 505 1.56 18.47 11.89
N ILE A 506 0.34 18.59 11.33
CA ILE A 506 -0.40 19.86 11.31
C ILE A 506 -0.79 20.28 12.74
N ASN A 507 -1.33 19.38 13.56
CA ASN A 507 -1.72 19.68 14.95
C ASN A 507 -0.51 20.07 15.81
N ARG A 508 0.67 19.50 15.53
CA ARG A 508 1.93 19.85 16.21
C ARG A 508 2.37 21.28 15.93
N ASN A 509 2.16 21.77 14.71
CA ASN A 509 2.63 23.09 14.26
C ASN A 509 1.55 24.19 14.31
N PHE A 510 0.26 23.83 14.23
CA PHE A 510 -0.88 24.75 14.17
C PHE A 510 -1.91 24.43 15.26
N LYS A 511 -2.07 25.36 16.22
CA LYS A 511 -2.97 25.17 17.37
C LYS A 511 -4.44 25.05 16.99
N ASN A 512 -4.91 25.81 16.01
CA ASN A 512 -6.33 25.92 15.64
C ASN A 512 -6.60 25.52 14.17
N ALA A 513 -5.85 24.54 13.67
CA ALA A 513 -6.07 23.97 12.34
C ALA A 513 -7.17 22.89 12.39
N ASN A 514 -8.14 23.00 11.49
CA ASN A 514 -9.17 21.99 11.27
C ASN A 514 -9.05 21.45 9.85
N PRO A 515 -9.12 20.13 9.65
CA PRO A 515 -9.35 19.60 8.31
C PRO A 515 -10.68 20.14 7.78
N LEU A 516 -10.83 20.31 6.48
CA LEU A 516 -12.12 20.57 5.85
C LEU A 516 -12.24 19.73 4.57
N PRO A 517 -13.30 18.94 4.37
CA PRO A 517 -13.52 18.23 3.12
C PRO A 517 -13.64 19.20 1.94
N LYS A 518 -12.93 18.92 0.84
CA LYS A 518 -12.98 19.73 -0.38
C LYS A 518 -14.41 19.89 -0.91
N SER A 519 -15.27 18.89 -0.73
CA SER A 519 -16.67 18.95 -1.14
C SER A 519 -17.50 20.00 -0.40
N ILE A 520 -17.36 20.10 0.93
CA ILE A 520 -18.04 21.12 1.74
C ILE A 520 -17.52 22.50 1.34
N ALA A 521 -16.21 22.64 1.22
CA ALA A 521 -15.58 23.88 0.78
C ALA A 521 -16.10 24.30 -0.61
N ALA A 522 -16.25 23.36 -1.54
CA ALA A 522 -16.80 23.61 -2.87
C ALA A 522 -18.26 24.09 -2.86
N VAL A 523 -19.12 23.45 -2.05
CA VAL A 523 -20.53 23.86 -1.95
C VAL A 523 -20.67 25.27 -1.37
N TYR A 524 -19.87 25.61 -0.36
CA TYR A 524 -19.87 26.97 0.18
C TYR A 524 -19.42 28.03 -0.82
N ALA A 525 -18.52 27.69 -1.75
CA ALA A 525 -18.07 28.60 -2.80
C ALA A 525 -19.21 29.07 -3.73
N VAL A 526 -20.28 28.28 -3.86
CA VAL A 526 -21.43 28.59 -4.72
C VAL A 526 -22.70 28.96 -3.95
N SER A 527 -22.70 28.78 -2.63
CA SER A 527 -23.88 28.91 -1.76
C SER A 527 -24.47 30.32 -1.70
N ASP A 528 -23.66 31.36 -1.75
CA ASP A 528 -24.13 32.76 -1.76
C ASP A 528 -24.87 33.11 -3.07
N LYS A 529 -24.48 32.48 -4.18
CA LYS A 529 -25.01 32.75 -5.52
C LYS A 529 -26.16 31.84 -5.93
N ASN A 530 -26.36 30.72 -5.23
CA ASN A 530 -27.35 29.69 -5.58
C ASN A 530 -28.25 29.36 -4.39
N LYS A 531 -29.57 29.48 -4.60
CA LYS A 531 -30.56 29.10 -3.58
C LYS A 531 -30.93 27.62 -3.70
N PHE A 532 -30.26 26.79 -2.90
CA PHE A 532 -30.59 25.36 -2.77
C PHE A 532 -31.91 25.16 -2.02
N LYS A 533 -32.65 24.10 -2.36
CA LYS A 533 -33.88 23.67 -1.68
C LYS A 533 -33.62 22.43 -0.84
N TYR A 534 -34.50 22.18 0.12
CA TYR A 534 -34.39 21.00 0.98
C TYR A 534 -34.36 19.71 0.17
N ASN A 535 -33.39 18.86 0.51
CA ASN A 535 -33.04 17.61 -0.14
C ASN A 535 -32.51 17.76 -1.58
N ASP A 536 -32.17 18.96 -2.06
CA ASP A 536 -31.37 19.07 -3.28
C ASP A 536 -30.05 18.30 -3.10
N LEU A 537 -29.68 17.56 -4.14
CA LEU A 537 -28.46 16.75 -4.18
C LEU A 537 -27.38 17.51 -4.92
N ILE A 538 -26.26 17.77 -4.26
CA ILE A 538 -25.06 18.33 -4.87
C ILE A 538 -24.00 17.24 -4.94
N MET A 539 -23.70 16.78 -6.15
CA MET A 539 -22.67 15.78 -6.41
C MET A 539 -21.34 16.48 -6.67
N VAL A 540 -20.40 16.37 -5.73
CA VAL A 540 -19.07 16.96 -5.88
C VAL A 540 -18.08 15.93 -6.44
N LEU A 541 -17.52 16.23 -7.61
CA LEU A 541 -16.64 15.37 -8.37
C LEU A 541 -15.18 15.71 -8.08
N SER A 542 -14.41 14.70 -7.69
CA SER A 542 -12.97 14.78 -7.46
C SER A 542 -12.26 13.65 -8.20
N SER A 543 -10.97 13.82 -8.45
CA SER A 543 -10.13 12.80 -9.08
C SER A 543 -8.78 12.75 -8.38
N ASP A 544 -8.19 11.57 -8.34
CA ASP A 544 -6.84 11.34 -7.84
C ASP A 544 -6.15 10.22 -8.65
N HIS A 545 -5.08 9.66 -8.11
CA HIS A 545 -4.35 8.52 -8.71
C HIS A 545 -5.15 7.20 -8.72
N ALA A 546 -6.03 6.98 -7.75
CA ALA A 546 -6.78 5.75 -7.58
C ALA A 546 -8.11 5.75 -8.35
N GLY A 547 -8.61 6.91 -8.78
CA GLY A 547 -9.78 7.01 -9.65
C GLY A 547 -10.54 8.33 -9.55
N ILE A 548 -11.79 8.31 -9.97
CA ILE A 548 -12.71 9.45 -9.88
C ILE A 548 -13.78 9.14 -8.84
N TYR A 549 -14.13 10.13 -8.03
CA TYR A 549 -15.09 9.99 -6.94
C TYR A 549 -16.15 11.08 -6.98
N GLY A 550 -17.39 10.69 -6.68
CA GLY A 550 -18.51 11.60 -6.45
C GLY A 550 -18.87 11.62 -4.96
N THR A 551 -18.87 12.79 -4.35
CA THR A 551 -19.26 12.98 -2.95
C THR A 551 -20.64 13.61 -2.91
N PRO A 552 -21.68 12.88 -2.46
CA PRO A 552 -23.02 13.42 -2.34
C PRO A 552 -23.13 14.38 -1.15
N ILE A 553 -23.68 15.56 -1.39
CA ILE A 553 -24.04 16.53 -0.34
C ILE A 553 -25.52 16.84 -0.45
N TYR A 554 -26.26 16.77 0.65
CA TYR A 554 -27.66 17.19 0.71
C TYR A 554 -27.81 18.50 1.48
N PHE A 555 -28.67 19.38 0.98
CA PHE A 555 -29.12 20.53 1.76
C PHE A 555 -30.25 20.11 2.71
N ARG A 556 -30.02 20.18 4.02
CA ARG A 556 -30.90 19.65 5.06
C ARG A 556 -31.41 20.74 6.00
N ARG A 557 -32.53 20.44 6.67
CA ARG A 557 -33.08 21.23 7.78
C ARG A 557 -32.84 20.47 9.09
N GLY A 558 -32.34 21.17 10.10
CA GLY A 558 -32.12 20.67 11.46
C GLY A 558 -33.40 20.53 12.27
N GLU A 559 -33.24 20.09 13.51
CA GLU A 559 -34.35 19.88 14.45
C GLU A 559 -34.85 21.21 15.03
N LYS A 560 -33.97 22.21 15.12
CA LYS A 560 -34.34 23.56 15.56
C LYS A 560 -34.99 24.33 14.42
N VAL A 561 -35.92 25.22 14.77
CA VAL A 561 -36.55 26.15 13.83
C VAL A 561 -35.45 26.99 13.17
N ASP A 562 -35.49 27.09 11.84
CA ASP A 562 -34.53 27.80 10.97
C ASP A 562 -33.07 27.31 10.99
N GLU A 563 -32.82 26.09 11.49
CA GLU A 563 -31.52 25.43 11.36
C GLU A 563 -31.40 24.78 9.97
N GLU A 564 -30.45 25.23 9.16
CA GLU A 564 -30.19 24.72 7.81
C GLU A 564 -28.70 24.43 7.66
N TYR A 565 -28.35 23.29 7.07
CA TYR A 565 -26.97 22.84 6.95
C TYR A 565 -26.75 21.94 5.73
N PHE A 566 -25.50 21.82 5.30
CA PHE A 566 -25.08 20.84 4.30
C PHE A 566 -24.67 19.52 4.96
N GLU A 567 -25.21 18.40 4.50
CA GLU A 567 -24.89 17.07 5.00
C GLU A 567 -24.03 16.33 3.97
N ARG A 568 -22.75 16.14 4.28
CA ARG A 568 -21.83 15.37 3.43
C ARG A 568 -22.03 13.88 3.66
N HIS A 569 -22.13 13.11 2.58
CA HIS A 569 -22.13 11.65 2.62
C HIS A 569 -20.82 11.06 2.11
N PRO A 570 -20.50 9.79 2.46
CA PRO A 570 -19.29 9.12 2.00
C PRO A 570 -19.17 9.13 0.47
N SER A 571 -17.95 9.34 -0.02
CA SER A 571 -17.65 9.38 -1.45
C SER A 571 -17.87 8.03 -2.13
N ILE A 572 -18.34 8.06 -3.37
CA ILE A 572 -18.58 6.90 -4.22
C ILE A 572 -17.53 6.91 -5.33
N LYS A 573 -16.83 5.78 -5.52
CA LYS A 573 -15.92 5.62 -6.66
C LYS A 573 -16.71 5.45 -7.95
N LEU A 574 -16.52 6.35 -8.90
CA LEU A 574 -17.20 6.40 -10.19
C LEU A 574 -16.37 5.76 -11.32
N SER A 575 -15.05 5.79 -11.21
CA SER A 575 -14.12 5.22 -12.20
C SER A 575 -12.86 4.72 -11.51
N SER A 576 -12.28 3.63 -12.03
CA SER A 576 -10.94 3.17 -11.68
C SER A 576 -9.83 3.93 -12.42
N GLU A 577 -10.15 4.58 -13.53
CA GLU A 577 -9.24 5.51 -14.22
C GLU A 577 -9.39 6.91 -13.62
N GLY A 578 -8.29 7.49 -13.15
CA GLY A 578 -8.18 8.81 -12.55
C GLY A 578 -7.17 9.70 -13.27
N GLU A 579 -6.83 10.84 -12.67
CA GLU A 579 -5.95 11.86 -13.28
C GLU A 579 -4.60 11.32 -13.76
N GLN A 580 -4.06 10.31 -13.07
CA GLN A 580 -2.77 9.71 -13.40
C GLN A 580 -2.76 9.09 -14.79
N GLN A 581 -3.73 8.24 -15.13
CA GLN A 581 -3.75 7.53 -16.41
C GLN A 581 -3.89 8.51 -17.59
N LEU A 582 -4.65 9.59 -17.43
CA LEU A 582 -4.76 10.63 -18.44
C LEU A 582 -3.44 11.39 -18.65
N LEU A 583 -2.78 11.76 -17.54
CA LEU A 583 -1.51 12.46 -17.60
C LEU A 583 -0.41 11.56 -18.17
N GLU A 584 -0.39 10.29 -17.80
CA GLU A 584 0.59 9.31 -18.29
C GLU A 584 0.50 9.16 -19.80
N ARG A 585 -0.71 8.91 -20.34
CA ARG A 585 -0.94 8.87 -21.79
C ARG A 585 -0.48 10.16 -22.46
N ALA A 586 -0.92 11.32 -21.97
CA ALA A 586 -0.58 12.61 -22.57
C ALA A 586 0.93 12.93 -22.52
N LEU A 587 1.62 12.60 -21.43
CA LEU A 587 3.06 12.83 -21.27
C LEU A 587 3.87 11.86 -22.15
N VAL A 588 3.51 10.58 -22.19
CA VAL A 588 4.16 9.59 -23.05
C VAL A 588 3.97 9.94 -24.53
N ASP A 589 2.75 10.32 -24.93
CA ASP A 589 2.44 10.77 -26.30
C ASP A 589 3.21 12.03 -26.70
N SER A 590 3.66 12.82 -25.71
CA SER A 590 4.53 13.98 -25.94
C SER A 590 6.01 13.64 -26.14
N GLY A 591 6.39 12.37 -26.01
CA GLY A 591 7.76 11.87 -26.20
C GLY A 591 8.56 11.64 -24.92
N LEU A 592 7.91 11.60 -23.74
CA LEU A 592 8.58 11.25 -22.48
C LEU A 592 8.65 9.72 -22.29
N PRO A 593 9.78 9.17 -21.81
CA PRO A 593 9.81 7.80 -21.31
C PRO A 593 8.82 7.59 -20.17
N LEU A 594 8.24 6.38 -20.06
CA LEU A 594 7.21 6.06 -19.06
C LEU A 594 7.64 6.40 -17.63
N HIS A 595 8.84 5.99 -17.21
CA HIS A 595 9.35 6.23 -15.85
C HIS A 595 9.57 7.72 -15.55
N ILE A 596 9.90 8.53 -16.56
CA ILE A 596 10.03 9.99 -16.42
C ILE A 596 8.63 10.65 -16.33
N ALA A 597 7.68 10.18 -17.13
CA ALA A 597 6.29 10.63 -17.06
C ALA A 597 5.68 10.34 -15.69
N GLU A 598 5.85 9.11 -15.18
CA GLU A 598 5.45 8.70 -13.83
C GLU A 598 6.04 9.64 -12.77
N LYS A 599 7.34 9.94 -12.85
CA LYS A 599 8.00 10.85 -11.91
C LYS A 599 7.42 12.27 -11.92
N PHE A 600 7.08 12.83 -13.09
CA PHE A 600 6.39 14.12 -13.15
C PHE A 600 4.99 14.06 -12.53
N ILE A 601 4.25 12.97 -12.73
CA ILE A 601 2.92 12.76 -12.18
C ILE A 601 2.96 12.60 -10.66
N GLU A 602 3.98 11.96 -10.12
CA GLU A 602 4.19 11.87 -8.66
C GLU A 602 4.44 13.25 -8.06
N LEU A 603 5.33 14.04 -8.68
CA LEU A 603 5.76 15.32 -8.14
C LEU A 603 4.71 16.43 -8.26
N TYR A 604 4.02 16.53 -9.39
CA TYR A 604 3.12 17.66 -9.70
C TYR A 604 1.63 17.30 -9.69
N SER A 605 0.78 18.29 -9.51
CA SER A 605 -0.67 18.13 -9.70
C SER A 605 -1.04 18.14 -11.18
N TYR A 606 -2.23 17.62 -11.51
CA TYR A 606 -2.83 17.79 -12.84
C TYR A 606 -2.86 19.25 -13.26
N SER A 607 -3.23 20.15 -12.34
CA SER A 607 -3.32 21.58 -12.62
C SER A 607 -1.96 22.19 -12.97
N GLU A 608 -0.89 21.81 -12.27
CA GLU A 608 0.46 22.32 -12.51
C GLU A 608 1.05 21.84 -13.85
N LEU A 609 0.80 20.57 -14.21
CA LEU A 609 1.27 20.00 -15.47
C LEU A 609 0.55 20.64 -16.67
N VAL A 610 -0.78 20.70 -16.63
CA VAL A 610 -1.58 21.21 -17.76
C VAL A 610 -1.46 22.73 -17.92
N SER A 611 -1.25 23.48 -16.82
CA SER A 611 -1.07 24.94 -16.89
C SER A 611 0.38 25.39 -17.16
N GLY A 612 1.30 24.46 -17.41
CA GLY A 612 2.71 24.78 -17.68
C GLY A 612 3.46 25.38 -16.48
N LYS A 613 3.01 25.07 -15.25
CA LYS A 613 3.68 25.51 -14.00
C LYS A 613 4.75 24.54 -13.53
N ALA A 614 4.79 23.32 -14.06
CA ALA A 614 5.86 22.36 -13.80
C ALA A 614 7.17 22.80 -14.50
N LYS A 615 8.07 23.44 -13.74
CA LYS A 615 9.33 24.01 -14.27
C LYS A 615 10.54 23.12 -14.10
N LEU A 616 10.44 22.02 -13.35
CA LEU A 616 11.55 21.11 -13.10
C LEU A 616 11.94 20.37 -14.39
N THR A 617 13.24 20.29 -14.66
CA THR A 617 13.83 19.44 -15.71
C THR A 617 14.48 18.20 -15.09
N LEU A 618 14.34 17.05 -15.72
CA LEU A 618 14.94 15.79 -15.26
C LEU A 618 16.05 15.34 -16.21
N TYR A 619 17.19 14.93 -15.67
CA TYR A 619 18.31 14.37 -16.43
C TYR A 619 18.37 12.85 -16.25
N ASP A 620 18.29 12.10 -17.35
CA ASP A 620 18.29 10.65 -17.35
C ASP A 620 18.95 10.09 -18.61
N ASP A 621 19.85 9.11 -18.45
CA ASP A 621 20.58 8.45 -19.55
C ASP A 621 21.17 9.41 -20.62
N GLY A 622 21.79 10.51 -20.17
CA GLY A 622 22.41 11.49 -21.07
C GLY A 622 21.42 12.44 -21.75
N ILE A 623 20.14 12.41 -21.38
CA ILE A 623 19.08 13.20 -21.99
C ILE A 623 18.38 14.06 -20.94
N TRP A 624 18.02 15.28 -21.32
CA TRP A 624 17.27 16.22 -20.48
C TRP A 624 15.80 16.25 -20.90
N TYR A 625 14.91 16.12 -19.93
CA TYR A 625 13.47 16.02 -20.10
C TYR A 625 12.74 17.10 -19.32
N ARG A 626 11.66 17.63 -19.90
CA ARG A 626 10.74 18.57 -19.24
C ARG A 626 9.31 18.28 -19.64
N VAL A 627 8.37 18.87 -18.91
CA VAL A 627 6.96 18.88 -19.30
C VAL A 627 6.74 19.92 -20.41
N PRO A 628 6.13 19.56 -21.55
CA PRO A 628 5.75 20.49 -22.60
C PRO A 628 4.84 21.62 -22.11
N SER A 629 5.04 22.85 -22.61
CA SER A 629 4.22 24.01 -22.21
C SER A 629 2.75 23.94 -22.66
N ALA A 630 2.42 23.09 -23.63
CA ALA A 630 1.07 22.93 -24.20
C ALA A 630 0.60 21.47 -24.18
N LEU A 631 0.63 20.84 -23.00
CA LEU A 631 0.18 19.47 -22.82
C LEU A 631 -1.34 19.35 -23.08
N LYS A 632 -1.71 18.59 -24.12
CA LYS A 632 -3.12 18.27 -24.40
C LYS A 632 -3.48 17.00 -23.65
N VAL A 633 -4.47 17.11 -22.77
CA VAL A 633 -4.99 15.98 -21.99
C VAL A 633 -6.46 15.78 -22.33
N ASP A 634 -6.82 14.53 -22.60
CA ASP A 634 -8.18 14.13 -22.87
C ASP A 634 -9.10 14.35 -21.65
N THR A 635 -10.41 14.28 -21.88
CA THR A 635 -11.43 14.48 -20.85
C THR A 635 -12.12 13.17 -20.52
N PHE A 636 -12.41 12.96 -19.23
CA PHE A 636 -13.23 11.84 -18.82
C PHE A 636 -14.66 11.93 -19.35
N ILE A 637 -15.19 10.76 -19.74
CA ILE A 637 -16.59 10.55 -20.09
C ILE A 637 -17.25 9.78 -18.93
N LEU A 638 -18.02 10.48 -18.11
CA LEU A 638 -18.67 9.93 -16.90
C LEU A 638 -20.19 9.94 -16.96
N GLY A 639 -20.78 10.50 -18.03
CA GLY A 639 -22.21 10.81 -18.10
C GLY A 639 -23.11 9.64 -17.66
N GLU A 640 -22.93 8.47 -18.26
CA GLU A 640 -23.76 7.29 -17.95
C GLU A 640 -23.66 6.85 -16.49
N VAL A 641 -22.44 6.76 -15.95
CA VAL A 641 -22.20 6.34 -14.56
C VAL A 641 -22.77 7.37 -13.58
N LEU A 642 -22.60 8.67 -13.85
CA LEU A 642 -23.17 9.74 -13.03
C LEU A 642 -24.70 9.66 -12.97
N PHE A 643 -25.36 9.43 -14.11
CA PHE A 643 -26.82 9.28 -14.14
C PHE A 643 -27.27 8.03 -13.40
N GLN A 644 -26.55 6.91 -13.53
CA GLN A 644 -26.85 5.68 -12.80
C GLN A 644 -26.74 5.89 -11.28
N GLU A 645 -25.64 6.43 -10.78
CA GLU A 645 -25.44 6.62 -9.33
C GLU A 645 -26.39 7.67 -8.74
N THR A 646 -26.60 8.79 -9.43
CA THR A 646 -27.57 9.81 -8.97
C THR A 646 -29.00 9.28 -8.93
N SER A 647 -29.39 8.41 -9.88
CA SER A 647 -30.71 7.77 -9.87
C SER A 647 -30.93 6.82 -8.68
N LYS A 648 -29.87 6.17 -8.17
CA LYS A 648 -29.93 5.33 -6.96
C LYS A 648 -30.07 6.17 -5.69
N LEU A 649 -29.45 7.35 -5.67
CA LEU A 649 -29.45 8.28 -4.54
C LEU A 649 -30.73 9.11 -4.45
N GLN A 650 -31.43 9.33 -5.57
CA GLN A 650 -32.68 10.08 -5.60
C GLN A 650 -33.91 9.18 -5.39
N ARG A 651 -34.77 9.58 -4.44
CA ARG A 651 -36.04 8.89 -4.16
C ARG A 651 -37.30 9.69 -4.56
N ARG A 652 -37.22 10.99 -4.91
CA ARG A 652 -38.30 11.85 -5.50
C ARG A 652 -37.82 13.26 -5.92
N ARG A 653 -38.72 14.12 -6.45
CA ARG A 653 -38.60 15.44 -7.16
C ARG A 653 -37.58 16.50 -6.63
N GLU A 654 -36.32 16.14 -6.47
CA GLU A 654 -35.22 17.03 -6.03
C GLU A 654 -34.35 17.46 -7.22
N LYS A 655 -33.72 18.64 -7.17
CA LYS A 655 -32.75 19.04 -8.21
C LYS A 655 -31.39 18.42 -7.93
N ILE A 656 -30.68 18.06 -9.00
CA ILE A 656 -29.29 17.59 -8.93
C ILE A 656 -28.37 18.68 -9.48
N TYR A 657 -27.34 18.99 -8.71
CA TYR A 657 -26.24 19.87 -9.10
C TYR A 657 -24.93 19.08 -9.13
N PHE A 658 -24.01 19.47 -10.01
CA PHE A 658 -22.68 18.88 -10.14
C PHE A 658 -21.64 19.98 -9.97
N LEU A 659 -20.69 19.77 -9.06
CA LEU A 659 -19.53 20.63 -8.86
C LEU A 659 -18.28 19.81 -9.14
N SER A 660 -17.34 20.32 -9.92
CA SER A 660 -16.02 19.69 -10.03
C SER A 660 -15.01 20.43 -9.16
N VAL A 661 -14.27 19.69 -8.34
CA VAL A 661 -13.08 20.18 -7.62
C VAL A 661 -11.77 19.76 -8.29
N SER A 662 -11.86 19.00 -9.39
CA SER A 662 -10.73 18.61 -10.23
C SER A 662 -10.81 19.33 -11.58
N ALA A 663 -9.68 19.89 -12.03
CA ALA A 663 -9.60 20.51 -13.35
C ALA A 663 -9.70 19.49 -14.51
N ALA A 664 -9.48 18.20 -14.22
CA ALA A 664 -9.55 17.13 -15.22
C ALA A 664 -11.00 16.77 -15.59
N ILE A 665 -11.95 17.01 -14.68
CA ILE A 665 -13.35 16.69 -14.90
C ILE A 665 -14.05 17.93 -15.47
N LYS A 666 -14.24 17.93 -16.78
CA LYS A 666 -14.98 18.97 -17.50
C LYS A 666 -16.47 18.65 -17.54
N HIS A 667 -17.25 19.63 -18.00
CA HIS A 667 -18.69 19.51 -18.19
C HIS A 667 -19.04 18.28 -19.04
N GLN A 668 -19.96 17.45 -18.53
CA GLN A 668 -20.32 16.17 -19.15
C GLN A 668 -21.49 16.31 -20.13
N LYS A 669 -21.48 15.53 -21.21
CA LYS A 669 -22.56 15.53 -22.20
C LYS A 669 -23.86 15.05 -21.54
N GLY A 670 -24.94 15.82 -21.71
CA GLY A 670 -26.27 15.50 -21.17
C GLY A 670 -26.62 16.21 -19.85
N ILE A 671 -25.67 16.88 -19.20
CA ILE A 671 -25.92 17.75 -18.04
C ILE A 671 -26.14 19.18 -18.54
N THR A 672 -27.06 19.95 -17.95
CA THR A 672 -27.28 21.35 -18.35
C THR A 672 -26.33 22.31 -17.63
N SER A 673 -26.08 23.49 -18.21
CA SER A 673 -25.26 24.54 -17.58
C SER A 673 -25.84 25.06 -16.26
N GLU A 674 -27.14 24.90 -16.01
CA GLU A 674 -27.77 25.25 -14.72
C GLU A 674 -27.51 24.20 -13.64
N GLN A 675 -27.25 22.94 -14.03
CA GLN A 675 -26.90 21.86 -13.11
C GLN A 675 -25.40 21.80 -12.84
N TRP A 676 -24.56 22.17 -13.82
CA TRP A 676 -23.11 22.18 -13.68
C TRP A 676 -22.61 23.53 -13.15
N LEU A 677 -22.19 23.57 -11.89
CA LEU A 677 -21.76 24.79 -11.22
C LEU A 677 -20.22 24.86 -11.15
N ALA A 678 -19.67 26.05 -11.42
CA ALA A 678 -18.24 26.31 -11.25
C ALA A 678 -17.93 26.60 -9.78
N SER A 679 -16.89 25.96 -9.24
CA SER A 679 -16.52 26.03 -7.83
C SER A 679 -15.06 26.35 -7.63
N ASP A 680 -14.75 27.10 -6.57
CA ASP A 680 -13.40 27.25 -6.04
C ASP A 680 -13.37 26.88 -4.54
N PRO A 681 -12.92 25.66 -4.18
CA PRO A 681 -12.93 25.18 -2.80
C PRO A 681 -12.20 26.11 -1.81
N LEU A 682 -11.12 26.78 -2.24
CA LEU A 682 -10.35 27.62 -1.34
C LEU A 682 -11.15 28.86 -0.91
N SER A 683 -11.81 29.50 -1.87
CA SER A 683 -12.70 30.64 -1.60
C SER A 683 -13.89 30.24 -0.74
N GLY A 684 -14.50 29.07 -1.00
CA GLY A 684 -15.61 28.58 -0.19
C GLY A 684 -15.22 28.20 1.24
N SER A 685 -14.01 27.67 1.44
CA SER A 685 -13.45 27.45 2.78
C SER A 685 -13.29 28.75 3.55
N GLN A 686 -12.78 29.80 2.89
CA GLN A 686 -12.61 31.11 3.52
C GLN A 686 -13.96 31.73 3.90
N TYR A 687 -14.97 31.59 3.03
CA TYR A 687 -16.33 32.03 3.31
C TYR A 687 -16.94 31.29 4.51
N LEU A 688 -16.75 29.96 4.59
CA LEU A 688 -17.21 29.17 5.72
C LEU A 688 -16.54 29.60 7.04
N LEU A 689 -15.24 29.87 7.05
CA LEU A 689 -14.54 30.38 8.25
C LEU A 689 -15.14 31.71 8.73
N GLN A 690 -15.46 32.61 7.81
CA GLN A 690 -16.08 33.90 8.14
C GLN A 690 -17.46 33.70 8.78
N LEU A 691 -18.29 32.82 8.22
CA LEU A 691 -19.59 32.48 8.79
C LEU A 691 -19.47 31.85 10.18
N GLN A 692 -18.52 30.93 10.38
CA GLN A 692 -18.25 30.30 11.67
C GLN A 692 -17.76 31.30 12.73
N GLN A 693 -17.01 32.34 12.34
CA GLN A 693 -16.63 33.42 13.26
C GLN A 693 -17.83 34.29 13.65
N GLN A 694 -18.73 34.56 12.71
CA GLN A 694 -19.92 35.39 12.95
C GLN A 694 -20.98 34.67 13.79
N GLU A 695 -21.15 33.36 13.57
CA GLU A 695 -22.16 32.54 14.24
C GLU A 695 -21.57 31.23 14.80
N PRO A 696 -20.75 31.27 15.88
CA PRO A 696 -20.00 30.10 16.37
C PRO A 696 -20.84 28.90 16.79
N ASN A 697 -22.10 29.15 17.18
CA ASN A 697 -23.02 28.12 17.66
C ASN A 697 -23.91 27.52 16.55
N ARG A 698 -23.86 28.06 15.32
CA ARG A 698 -24.67 27.57 14.21
C ARG A 698 -24.05 26.31 13.60
N ILE A 699 -24.90 25.37 13.21
CA ILE A 699 -24.49 24.20 12.43
C ILE A 699 -24.50 24.60 10.96
N PHE A 700 -23.31 24.64 10.35
CA PHE A 700 -23.14 24.92 8.93
C PHE A 700 -23.17 23.64 8.10
N TRP A 701 -22.54 22.58 8.61
CA TRP A 701 -22.54 21.28 7.97
C TRP A 701 -22.48 20.15 8.99
N LYS A 702 -22.89 18.96 8.55
CA LYS A 702 -22.72 17.70 9.28
C LYS A 702 -22.01 16.69 8.39
N ASP A 703 -21.27 15.79 9.03
CA ASP A 703 -20.60 14.69 8.37
C ASP A 703 -21.34 13.40 8.62
N HIS A 704 -21.82 12.76 7.55
CA HIS A 704 -22.41 11.44 7.62
C HIS A 704 -21.28 10.41 7.61
N LEU A 705 -21.00 9.84 8.77
CA LEU A 705 -19.84 8.98 8.94
C LEU A 705 -19.98 7.70 8.08
N PRO A 706 -18.88 7.23 7.47
CA PRO A 706 -18.90 5.98 6.74
C PRO A 706 -19.23 4.83 7.69
N GLN A 707 -19.98 3.85 7.17
CA GLN A 707 -20.29 2.64 7.92
C GLN A 707 -18.98 1.96 8.38
N LEU A 708 -18.87 1.66 9.66
CA LEU A 708 -17.77 0.91 10.25
C LEU A 708 -18.31 -0.40 10.78
N MET A 709 -17.70 -1.50 10.39
CA MET A 709 -18.15 -2.83 10.79
C MET A 709 -17.00 -3.81 10.93
N THR A 710 -17.28 -4.94 11.57
CA THR A 710 -16.45 -6.15 11.50
C THR A 710 -17.36 -7.35 11.27
N ARG A 711 -16.83 -8.47 10.79
CA ARG A 711 -17.59 -9.71 10.61
C ARG A 711 -17.27 -10.64 11.78
N LEU A 712 -18.30 -11.01 12.55
CA LEU A 712 -18.15 -11.84 13.74
C LEU A 712 -19.04 -13.07 13.67
N PRO A 713 -18.60 -14.21 14.22
CA PRO A 713 -19.44 -15.37 14.38
C PRO A 713 -20.48 -15.12 15.48
N VAL A 714 -21.74 -14.99 15.07
CA VAL A 714 -22.90 -14.85 15.95
C VAL A 714 -23.74 -16.11 15.85
N SER A 715 -23.87 -16.85 16.96
CA SER A 715 -24.65 -18.09 17.04
C SER A 715 -24.24 -19.17 16.02
N GLY A 716 -22.94 -19.30 15.73
CA GLY A 716 -22.42 -20.30 14.79
C GLY A 716 -22.26 -19.82 13.35
N ILE A 717 -22.64 -18.57 13.03
CA ILE A 717 -22.68 -18.01 11.67
C ILE A 717 -22.03 -16.64 11.66
N GLU A 718 -21.20 -16.36 10.67
CA GLU A 718 -20.58 -15.05 10.51
C GLU A 718 -21.60 -14.00 10.06
N GLN A 719 -21.67 -12.87 10.78
CA GLN A 719 -22.60 -11.77 10.51
C GLN A 719 -21.88 -10.42 10.65
N ASN A 720 -22.43 -9.39 9.99
CA ASN A 720 -21.93 -8.02 10.13
C ASN A 720 -22.28 -7.45 11.51
N PHE A 721 -21.26 -7.00 12.23
CA PHE A 721 -21.36 -6.21 13.45
C PHE A 721 -21.03 -4.75 13.12
N TYR A 722 -21.98 -3.84 13.28
CA TYR A 722 -21.81 -2.43 12.93
C TYR A 722 -21.40 -1.59 14.15
N PHE A 723 -20.22 -0.97 14.09
CA PHE A 723 -19.78 0.07 15.02
C PHE A 723 -20.39 1.43 14.68
N VAL A 724 -20.49 1.73 13.39
CA VAL A 724 -21.15 2.93 12.85
C VAL A 724 -22.13 2.45 11.79
N ASP A 725 -23.41 2.82 11.92
CA ASP A 725 -24.44 2.43 10.97
C ASP A 725 -24.51 3.38 9.76
N SER A 726 -25.39 3.07 8.81
CA SER A 726 -25.57 3.91 7.61
C SER A 726 -26.38 5.18 7.83
N LYS A 727 -26.75 5.53 9.07
CA LYS A 727 -27.57 6.69 9.43
C LYS A 727 -26.86 7.68 10.37
N THR A 728 -25.63 7.37 10.78
CA THR A 728 -24.88 8.16 11.75
C THR A 728 -24.34 9.44 11.11
N SER A 729 -24.82 10.59 11.59
CA SER A 729 -24.40 11.93 11.15
C SER A 729 -24.00 12.79 12.36
N VAL A 730 -22.82 13.42 12.28
CA VAL A 730 -22.20 14.15 13.41
C VAL A 730 -21.91 15.60 13.05
N LYS A 731 -21.96 16.48 14.06
CA LYS A 731 -21.46 17.85 13.92
C LYS A 731 -19.92 17.82 14.00
N PRO A 732 -19.19 18.35 13.01
CA PRO A 732 -17.74 18.39 13.01
C PRO A 732 -17.27 19.55 13.90
N GLU A 733 -16.90 19.24 15.13
CA GLU A 733 -16.41 20.22 16.11
C GLU A 733 -15.15 19.69 16.79
N ARG A 734 -14.06 20.46 16.68
CA ARG A 734 -12.75 20.02 17.15
C ARG A 734 -12.68 20.02 18.67
N GLY A 735 -12.07 18.98 19.22
CA GLY A 735 -11.93 18.78 20.67
C GLY A 735 -13.20 18.35 21.39
N ILE A 736 -14.33 18.18 20.69
CA ILE A 736 -15.59 17.67 21.27
C ILE A 736 -15.83 16.24 20.80
N ALA A 737 -15.80 15.30 21.75
CA ALA A 737 -16.11 13.90 21.50
C ALA A 737 -17.63 13.68 21.43
N VAL A 738 -18.10 13.13 20.31
CA VAL A 738 -19.50 12.78 20.08
C VAL A 738 -19.70 11.28 20.28
N PRO A 739 -20.60 10.82 21.18
CA PRO A 739 -20.88 9.40 21.35
C PRO A 739 -21.65 8.84 20.15
N ILE A 740 -21.22 7.68 19.65
CA ILE A 740 -21.91 6.92 18.60
C ILE A 740 -22.58 5.70 19.28
N PRO A 741 -23.92 5.59 19.21
CA PRO A 741 -24.63 4.53 19.92
C PRO A 741 -24.35 3.14 19.32
N ILE A 742 -23.94 2.20 20.17
CA ILE A 742 -23.80 0.78 19.83
C ILE A 742 -24.72 -0.03 20.75
N ASN A 743 -25.76 -0.63 20.18
CA ASN A 743 -26.81 -1.34 20.93
C ASN A 743 -26.54 -2.86 21.08
N GLN A 744 -25.38 -3.34 20.61
CA GLN A 744 -25.01 -4.75 20.59
C GLN A 744 -23.82 -5.00 21.51
N THR A 745 -23.81 -6.13 22.21
CA THR A 745 -22.66 -6.58 23.02
C THR A 745 -21.62 -7.29 22.14
N PHE A 746 -20.38 -7.29 22.60
CA PHE A 746 -19.26 -7.97 21.93
C PHE A 746 -18.60 -8.96 22.90
N THR A 747 -18.37 -10.19 22.47
CA THR A 747 -17.73 -11.21 23.31
C THR A 747 -16.24 -11.30 22.98
N LEU A 748 -15.38 -11.04 23.97
CA LEU A 748 -13.93 -11.23 23.83
C LEU A 748 -13.57 -12.69 24.12
N PRO A 749 -12.79 -13.36 23.25
CA PRO A 749 -12.40 -14.76 23.45
C PRO A 749 -11.41 -14.94 24.59
N SER A 750 -11.49 -16.09 25.25
CA SER A 750 -10.52 -16.57 26.24
C SER A 750 -9.16 -16.97 25.64
N GLY A 751 -8.13 -17.00 26.49
CA GLY A 751 -6.81 -17.58 26.18
C GLY A 751 -5.88 -16.73 25.31
N LYS A 752 -6.30 -15.53 24.86
CA LYS A 752 -5.46 -14.62 24.06
C LYS A 752 -5.17 -13.31 24.79
N GLU A 753 -3.90 -12.86 24.74
CA GLU A 753 -3.49 -11.53 25.22
C GLU A 753 -3.73 -10.47 24.16
N GLU A 754 -3.48 -10.82 22.90
CA GLU A 754 -3.70 -9.95 21.75
C GLU A 754 -4.84 -10.49 20.90
N ILE A 755 -5.85 -9.64 20.69
CA ILE A 755 -7.03 -9.95 19.90
C ILE A 755 -7.06 -8.97 18.73
N SER A 756 -6.80 -9.47 17.53
CA SER A 756 -6.86 -8.70 16.29
C SER A 756 -8.10 -9.07 15.47
N PHE A 757 -8.68 -8.09 14.80
CA PHE A 757 -9.72 -8.31 13.81
C PHE A 757 -9.69 -7.24 12.71
N VAL A 758 -10.33 -7.56 11.59
CA VAL A 758 -10.46 -6.67 10.44
C VAL A 758 -11.68 -5.78 10.61
N ILE A 759 -11.46 -4.48 10.46
CA ILE A 759 -12.50 -3.46 10.37
C ILE A 759 -12.69 -3.12 8.92
N TYR A 760 -13.95 -3.06 8.53
CA TYR A 760 -14.35 -2.68 7.21
C TYR A 760 -15.06 -1.32 7.27
N GLN A 761 -14.59 -0.37 6.46
CA GLN A 761 -15.15 0.96 6.34
C GLN A 761 -15.80 1.15 4.97
N GLY A 762 -17.02 1.69 4.94
CA GLY A 762 -17.78 1.91 3.71
C GLY A 762 -18.64 0.70 3.32
N GLN A 763 -19.15 0.72 2.09
CA GLN A 763 -20.11 -0.28 1.57
C GLN A 763 -19.74 -0.76 0.18
N GLY A 764 -20.05 -2.03 -0.11
CA GLY A 764 -19.91 -2.62 -1.45
C GLY A 764 -18.46 -2.72 -1.92
N ILE A 765 -18.22 -2.49 -3.20
CA ILE A 765 -16.90 -2.62 -3.85
C ILE A 765 -15.86 -1.58 -3.37
N ASN A 766 -16.30 -0.52 -2.69
CA ASN A 766 -15.45 0.56 -2.20
C ASN A 766 -15.09 0.40 -0.71
N GLN A 767 -15.41 -0.76 -0.13
CA GLN A 767 -15.09 -1.07 1.25
C GLN A 767 -13.56 -1.12 1.45
N GLN A 768 -13.08 -0.44 2.48
CA GLN A 768 -11.67 -0.41 2.86
C GLN A 768 -11.46 -1.24 4.13
N GLU A 769 -10.32 -1.94 4.21
CA GLU A 769 -9.98 -2.81 5.34
C GLU A 769 -8.89 -2.17 6.21
N PHE A 770 -9.11 -2.19 7.52
CA PHE A 770 -8.19 -1.69 8.54
C PHE A 770 -8.01 -2.75 9.63
N SER A 771 -6.85 -2.75 10.28
CA SER A 771 -6.65 -3.62 11.45
C SER A 771 -7.16 -2.95 12.73
N LEU A 772 -7.73 -3.73 13.64
CA LEU A 772 -7.98 -3.31 15.02
C LEU A 772 -7.31 -4.31 15.96
N LEU A 773 -6.53 -3.79 16.91
CA LEU A 773 -5.83 -4.58 17.92
C LEU A 773 -6.34 -4.24 19.32
N LEU A 774 -6.60 -5.27 20.10
CA LEU A 774 -6.81 -5.17 21.54
C LEU A 774 -5.70 -5.92 22.27
N SER A 775 -5.02 -5.22 23.18
CA SER A 775 -3.99 -5.79 24.04
C SER A 775 -4.50 -5.86 25.47
N LEU A 776 -4.76 -7.07 25.94
CA LEU A 776 -5.12 -7.37 27.32
C LEU A 776 -3.86 -7.58 28.14
N ARG A 777 -3.86 -7.13 29.40
CA ARG A 777 -2.71 -7.32 30.31
C ARG A 777 -2.44 -8.78 30.64
N GLN A 778 -3.50 -9.60 30.63
CA GLN A 778 -3.46 -11.05 30.85
C GLN A 778 -4.55 -11.70 30.00
N PRO A 779 -4.37 -12.95 29.54
CA PRO A 779 -5.39 -13.67 28.81
C PRO A 779 -6.62 -13.90 29.69
N LEU A 780 -7.81 -13.78 29.11
CA LEU A 780 -9.05 -14.09 29.80
C LEU A 780 -9.15 -15.59 30.05
N LYS A 781 -9.62 -15.98 31.24
CA LYS A 781 -9.81 -17.41 31.59
C LYS A 781 -11.01 -18.02 30.86
N GLU A 782 -12.05 -17.21 30.66
CA GLU A 782 -13.30 -17.56 30.00
C GLU A 782 -13.71 -16.40 29.09
N ASP A 783 -14.57 -16.67 28.12
CA ASP A 783 -15.06 -15.67 27.19
C ASP A 783 -15.83 -14.56 27.95
N CYS A 784 -15.59 -13.29 27.60
CA CYS A 784 -16.11 -12.14 28.35
C CYS A 784 -17.04 -11.28 27.50
N GLU A 785 -18.32 -11.20 27.87
CA GLU A 785 -19.27 -10.27 27.25
C GLU A 785 -18.98 -8.83 27.67
N CYS A 786 -18.79 -7.95 26.68
CA CYS A 786 -18.44 -6.55 26.87
C CYS A 786 -19.50 -5.61 26.27
N GLU A 787 -19.72 -4.49 26.94
CA GLU A 787 -20.38 -3.30 26.41
C GLU A 787 -19.36 -2.42 25.68
N LEU A 788 -19.76 -1.86 24.54
CA LEU A 788 -18.91 -1.04 23.70
C LEU A 788 -19.28 0.44 23.82
N THR A 789 -18.29 1.29 23.97
CA THR A 789 -18.46 2.75 23.86
C THR A 789 -17.60 3.26 22.73
N LEU A 790 -18.23 3.82 21.69
CA LEU A 790 -17.56 4.48 20.58
C LEU A 790 -17.78 5.98 20.66
N THR A 791 -16.71 6.76 20.55
CA THR A 791 -16.78 8.22 20.37
C THR A 791 -16.04 8.65 19.12
N TYR A 792 -16.51 9.72 18.50
CA TYR A 792 -15.86 10.38 17.36
C TYR A 792 -15.49 11.82 17.72
N THR A 793 -14.23 12.21 17.54
CA THR A 793 -13.74 13.57 17.73
C THR A 793 -13.18 14.13 16.42
N TYR A 794 -13.77 15.19 15.91
CA TYR A 794 -13.37 15.77 14.63
C TYR A 794 -11.99 16.43 14.69
N GLY A 795 -11.12 16.13 13.72
CA GLY A 795 -9.79 16.74 13.59
C GLY A 795 -8.71 16.18 14.52
N ASP A 796 -9.05 15.22 15.39
CA ASP A 796 -8.06 14.49 16.20
C ASP A 796 -7.22 13.55 15.31
N GLU A 797 -6.02 13.21 15.78
CA GLU A 797 -5.10 12.28 15.11
C GLU A 797 -5.76 10.92 14.84
N GLN A 798 -6.45 10.39 15.85
CA GLN A 798 -7.32 9.21 15.76
C GLN A 798 -8.75 9.61 16.13
N PRO A 799 -9.63 9.94 15.15
CA PRO A 799 -10.97 10.44 15.46
C PRO A 799 -11.87 9.45 16.19
N TYR A 800 -11.73 8.15 15.92
CA TYR A 800 -12.54 7.10 16.54
C TYR A 800 -11.85 6.58 17.79
N LYS A 801 -12.58 6.52 18.92
CA LYS A 801 -12.12 5.85 20.14
C LYS A 801 -13.12 4.79 20.54
N LEU A 802 -12.72 3.52 20.45
CA LEU A 802 -13.55 2.37 20.80
C LEU A 802 -13.06 1.74 22.10
N ARG A 803 -13.97 1.63 23.08
CA ARG A 803 -13.70 1.08 24.41
C ARG A 803 -14.57 -0.14 24.68
N PHE A 804 -13.96 -1.17 25.26
CA PHE A 804 -14.63 -2.41 25.67
C PHE A 804 -14.67 -2.46 27.20
N SER A 805 -15.85 -2.64 27.78
CA SER A 805 -16.05 -2.72 29.23
C SER A 805 -16.81 -4.01 29.61
N PRO A 806 -16.30 -4.84 30.53
CA PRO A 806 -17.00 -6.08 30.92
C PRO A 806 -18.35 -5.83 31.57
N LYS A 807 -19.33 -6.67 31.22
CA LYS A 807 -20.70 -6.59 31.74
C LYS A 807 -20.90 -7.39 33.04
N SER A 808 -20.05 -8.38 33.33
CA SER A 808 -20.13 -9.21 34.54
C SER A 808 -19.88 -8.42 35.83
N GLU A 809 -20.45 -8.88 36.95
CA GLU A 809 -20.17 -8.33 38.28
C GLU A 809 -18.72 -8.58 38.72
N GLU A 810 -18.20 -9.79 38.46
CA GLU A 810 -16.78 -10.11 38.55
C GLU A 810 -16.07 -9.60 37.29
N LYS A 811 -15.64 -8.33 37.31
CA LYS A 811 -14.98 -7.69 36.16
C LYS A 811 -13.53 -8.20 36.01
N PRO A 812 -13.17 -8.93 34.93
CA PRO A 812 -11.79 -9.38 34.72
C PRO A 812 -10.83 -8.22 34.44
N PHE A 813 -11.34 -7.08 33.97
CA PHE A 813 -10.61 -5.83 33.78
C PHE A 813 -11.59 -4.64 33.82
N ASN A 814 -11.09 -3.41 33.98
CA ASN A 814 -11.96 -2.22 34.02
C ASN A 814 -12.49 -1.85 32.64
N TYR A 815 -11.59 -1.62 31.70
CA TYR A 815 -11.86 -1.42 30.28
C TYR A 815 -10.58 -1.66 29.48
N VAL A 816 -10.72 -1.86 28.18
CA VAL A 816 -9.61 -1.83 27.22
C VAL A 816 -9.99 -0.93 26.05
N ASP A 817 -9.09 -0.01 25.68
CA ASP A 817 -9.25 0.84 24.50
C ASP A 817 -8.62 0.10 23.31
N ALA A 818 -9.36 0.00 22.20
CA ALA A 818 -8.85 -0.63 21.00
C ALA A 818 -7.90 0.31 20.26
N GLN A 819 -6.89 -0.28 19.63
CA GLN A 819 -5.89 0.42 18.82
C GLN A 819 -6.22 0.20 17.35
N TRP A 820 -6.52 1.29 16.65
CA TRP A 820 -6.69 1.29 15.20
C TRP A 820 -5.31 1.16 14.54
N GLY A 821 -5.14 0.11 13.75
CA GLY A 821 -3.95 -0.12 12.95
C GLY A 821 -4.10 0.42 11.53
N GLU A 822 -3.09 0.14 10.72
CA GLU A 822 -3.00 0.62 9.34
C GLU A 822 -4.07 -0.01 8.44
N LYS A 823 -4.34 0.69 7.33
CA LYS A 823 -5.04 0.12 6.19
C LYS A 823 -4.33 -1.16 5.75
N LEU A 824 -5.08 -2.25 5.66
CA LEU A 824 -4.55 -3.51 5.16
C LEU A 824 -4.43 -3.38 3.64
N SER A 825 -3.20 -3.21 3.14
CA SER A 825 -2.94 -3.29 1.71
C SER A 825 -3.10 -4.75 1.26
N VAL A 826 -3.66 -4.96 0.07
CA VAL A 826 -3.77 -6.30 -0.53
C VAL A 826 -2.38 -6.95 -0.72
N THR A 827 -1.32 -6.14 -0.67
CA THR A 827 0.09 -6.54 -0.81
C THR A 827 0.78 -7.02 0.47
N LYS A 828 0.16 -6.93 1.67
CA LYS A 828 0.65 -7.72 2.82
C LYS A 828 0.33 -9.18 2.53
N GLU A 829 1.35 -10.03 2.49
CA GLU A 829 1.44 -11.50 2.26
C GLU A 829 0.18 -12.34 2.56
N ARG A 830 -0.98 -12.05 1.95
CA ARG A 830 -2.14 -12.93 1.97
C ARG A 830 -1.86 -14.06 0.99
N ILE A 831 -1.83 -15.28 1.49
CA ILE A 831 -1.57 -16.47 0.67
C ILE A 831 -2.75 -16.62 -0.28
N VAL A 832 -2.50 -16.45 -1.58
CA VAL A 832 -3.47 -16.77 -2.62
C VAL A 832 -3.55 -18.29 -2.74
N ALA A 833 -4.34 -18.91 -1.87
CA ALA A 833 -4.52 -20.35 -1.87
C ALA A 833 -5.32 -20.80 -3.10
N ILE A 834 -4.99 -22.01 -3.57
CA ILE A 834 -5.60 -22.63 -4.74
C ILE A 834 -6.31 -23.91 -4.26
N PRO A 835 -7.60 -24.10 -4.58
CA PRO A 835 -8.28 -25.35 -4.27
C PRO A 835 -7.59 -26.55 -4.93
N ALA A 836 -7.17 -27.53 -4.12
CA ALA A 836 -6.55 -28.75 -4.65
C ALA A 836 -7.58 -29.61 -5.42
N PHE A 837 -7.14 -30.34 -6.44
CA PHE A 837 -7.96 -31.38 -7.07
C PHE A 837 -7.70 -32.75 -6.40
N PRO A 838 -8.72 -33.59 -6.17
CA PRO A 838 -8.53 -34.90 -5.56
C PRO A 838 -7.70 -35.82 -6.47
N THR A 839 -6.89 -36.69 -5.87
CA THR A 839 -5.97 -37.56 -6.61
C THR A 839 -6.70 -38.67 -7.39
N LYS A 840 -6.24 -38.95 -8.61
CA LYS A 840 -6.82 -39.99 -9.48
C LYS A 840 -6.81 -41.35 -8.78
N ALA A 841 -7.98 -41.98 -8.59
CA ALA A 841 -8.04 -43.32 -7.98
C ALA A 841 -7.30 -44.33 -8.86
N SER A 842 -6.28 -45.01 -8.32
CA SER A 842 -5.54 -46.07 -9.03
C SER A 842 -6.43 -47.29 -9.31
N TYR A 843 -6.10 -48.06 -10.34
CA TYR A 843 -6.80 -49.32 -10.67
C TYR A 843 -6.98 -50.24 -9.44
N THR A 844 -5.95 -50.41 -8.61
CA THR A 844 -6.02 -51.22 -7.37
C THR A 844 -7.03 -50.69 -6.35
N LYS A 845 -7.18 -49.37 -6.25
CA LYS A 845 -8.15 -48.71 -5.36
C LYS A 845 -9.59 -48.90 -5.87
N LEU A 846 -9.79 -49.07 -7.17
CA LEU A 846 -11.12 -49.37 -7.75
C LEU A 846 -11.55 -50.82 -7.48
N CYS A 847 -10.61 -51.75 -7.36
CA CYS A 847 -10.89 -53.13 -6.94
C CYS A 847 -11.26 -53.25 -5.44
N ALA A 848 -10.85 -52.26 -4.63
CA ALA A 848 -11.08 -52.19 -3.19
C ALA A 848 -11.78 -50.87 -2.82
N TYR A 849 -12.82 -50.48 -3.57
CA TYR A 849 -13.47 -49.19 -3.38
C TYR A 849 -14.32 -49.22 -2.12
N LEU A 850 -14.05 -48.30 -1.18
CA LEU A 850 -14.81 -48.19 0.07
C LEU A 850 -16.14 -47.46 -0.19
N GLY A 851 -17.23 -48.22 -0.36
CA GLY A 851 -18.59 -47.69 -0.50
C GLY A 851 -19.32 -47.58 0.84
N LYS A 852 -20.57 -47.10 0.81
CA LYS A 852 -21.44 -46.96 1.99
C LYS A 852 -21.70 -48.28 2.73
N ASP A 853 -21.76 -49.39 2.00
CA ASP A 853 -22.05 -50.73 2.53
C ASP A 853 -20.77 -51.57 2.77
N GLY A 854 -19.60 -50.96 2.63
CA GLY A 854 -18.29 -51.61 2.75
C GLY A 854 -17.48 -51.63 1.45
N GLU A 855 -16.41 -52.41 1.45
CA GLU A 855 -15.51 -52.56 0.31
C GLU A 855 -16.21 -53.26 -0.86
N THR A 856 -16.13 -52.66 -2.06
CA THR A 856 -16.77 -53.15 -3.29
C THR A 856 -15.77 -53.11 -4.44
N ASP A 857 -15.71 -54.19 -5.22
CA ASP A 857 -14.90 -54.23 -6.45
C ASP A 857 -15.68 -53.62 -7.63
N ILE A 858 -15.33 -52.38 -7.98
CA ILE A 858 -15.94 -51.64 -9.09
C ILE A 858 -15.59 -52.27 -10.43
N ILE A 859 -14.39 -52.83 -10.57
CA ILE A 859 -13.92 -53.43 -11.82
C ILE A 859 -14.67 -54.72 -12.09
N GLU A 860 -14.78 -55.62 -11.10
CA GLU A 860 -15.57 -56.85 -11.23
C GLU A 860 -17.05 -56.53 -11.51
N TRP A 861 -17.59 -55.48 -10.89
CA TRP A 861 -18.94 -55.00 -11.20
C TRP A 861 -19.08 -54.58 -12.67
N LEU A 862 -18.16 -53.79 -13.20
CA LEU A 862 -18.18 -53.40 -14.61
C LEU A 862 -18.06 -54.60 -15.54
N GLU A 863 -17.21 -55.58 -15.25
CA GLU A 863 -17.12 -56.79 -16.07
C GLU A 863 -18.44 -57.57 -16.10
N ARG A 864 -19.13 -57.68 -14.96
CA ARG A 864 -20.47 -58.27 -14.90
C ARG A 864 -21.49 -57.49 -15.73
N ASN A 865 -21.41 -56.16 -15.71
CA ASN A 865 -22.27 -55.29 -16.53
C ASN A 865 -21.96 -55.46 -18.04
N PHE A 866 -20.68 -55.56 -18.45
CA PHE A 866 -20.32 -55.82 -19.84
C PHE A 866 -20.82 -57.19 -20.32
N LYS A 867 -20.75 -58.21 -19.45
CA LYS A 867 -21.34 -59.52 -19.75
C LYS A 867 -22.86 -59.41 -19.93
N GLN A 868 -23.55 -58.70 -19.03
CA GLN A 868 -25.00 -58.48 -19.14
C GLN A 868 -25.38 -57.74 -20.44
N LEU A 869 -24.63 -56.69 -20.81
CA LEU A 869 -24.83 -55.98 -22.08
C LEU A 869 -24.63 -56.89 -23.28
N ASN A 870 -23.57 -57.71 -23.27
CA ASN A 870 -23.32 -58.69 -24.31
C ASN A 870 -24.45 -59.74 -24.40
N ASP A 871 -24.99 -60.19 -23.27
CA ASP A 871 -26.14 -61.09 -23.26
C ASP A 871 -27.34 -60.42 -23.94
N ILE A 872 -27.72 -59.20 -23.51
CA ILE A 872 -28.81 -58.42 -24.12
C ILE A 872 -28.58 -58.25 -25.63
N TYR A 873 -27.37 -57.85 -26.03
CA TYR A 873 -26.97 -57.69 -27.42
C TYR A 873 -27.24 -58.95 -28.27
N ASN A 874 -26.76 -60.10 -27.81
CA ASN A 874 -26.96 -61.37 -28.54
C ASN A 874 -28.43 -61.81 -28.57
N PHE A 875 -29.19 -61.57 -27.49
CA PHE A 875 -30.61 -61.89 -27.46
C PHE A 875 -31.41 -61.05 -28.45
N ILE A 876 -31.20 -59.74 -28.48
CA ILE A 876 -31.92 -58.84 -29.40
C ILE A 876 -31.59 -59.16 -30.86
N LEU A 877 -30.33 -59.52 -31.17
CA LEU A 877 -29.92 -59.84 -32.54
C LEU A 877 -30.35 -61.23 -33.02
N TYR A 878 -30.19 -62.25 -32.18
CA TYR A 878 -30.32 -63.65 -32.59
C TYR A 878 -31.54 -64.35 -31.98
N GLY A 879 -32.31 -63.66 -31.14
CA GLY A 879 -33.46 -64.19 -30.40
C GLY A 879 -33.11 -65.16 -29.27
N ARG A 880 -31.82 -65.34 -28.97
CA ARG A 880 -31.33 -66.22 -27.90
C ARG A 880 -29.89 -65.90 -27.49
N ASN A 881 -29.54 -66.19 -26.24
CA ASN A 881 -28.20 -66.16 -25.66
C ASN A 881 -28.06 -67.26 -24.57
N GLU A 882 -27.02 -67.22 -23.72
CA GLU A 882 -26.80 -68.21 -22.63
C GLU A 882 -27.83 -68.16 -21.50
N ARG A 883 -28.50 -67.02 -21.31
CA ARG A 883 -29.47 -66.73 -20.24
C ARG A 883 -30.91 -66.73 -20.74
N ARG A 884 -31.19 -66.13 -21.90
CA ARG A 884 -32.51 -65.79 -22.44
C ARG A 884 -32.72 -66.40 -23.82
N PHE A 885 -33.93 -66.87 -24.11
CA PHE A 885 -34.27 -67.44 -25.40
C PHE A 885 -35.77 -67.28 -25.71
N HIS A 886 -36.13 -67.36 -27.00
CA HIS A 886 -37.53 -67.44 -27.45
C HIS A 886 -38.09 -68.85 -27.32
N PHE A 887 -39.33 -68.97 -26.83
CA PHE A 887 -40.07 -70.22 -26.74
C PHE A 887 -41.55 -70.01 -27.04
N ASN A 888 -42.22 -71.03 -27.58
CA ASN A 888 -43.67 -71.00 -27.71
C ASN A 888 -44.31 -71.48 -26.40
N TYR A 889 -45.39 -70.83 -25.96
CA TYR A 889 -46.18 -71.29 -24.82
C TYR A 889 -46.67 -72.73 -25.00
N ASP A 890 -47.04 -73.10 -26.24
CA ASP A 890 -47.55 -74.43 -26.57
C ASP A 890 -46.49 -75.54 -26.43
N ASP A 891 -45.20 -75.18 -26.41
CA ASP A 891 -44.10 -76.13 -26.21
C ASP A 891 -43.91 -76.50 -24.72
N ILE A 892 -44.60 -75.83 -23.80
CA ILE A 892 -44.55 -76.13 -22.37
C ILE A 892 -45.45 -77.32 -22.07
N LYS A 893 -44.85 -78.38 -21.52
CA LYS A 893 -45.60 -79.54 -21.02
C LYS A 893 -46.21 -79.21 -19.67
N TRP A 894 -47.43 -78.68 -19.68
CA TRP A 894 -48.21 -78.42 -18.48
C TRP A 894 -48.63 -79.72 -17.81
N ILE A 895 -48.52 -79.77 -16.48
CA ILE A 895 -49.03 -80.90 -15.70
C ILE A 895 -50.52 -80.68 -15.45
N ILE A 896 -51.32 -81.69 -15.76
CA ILE A 896 -52.78 -81.70 -15.55
C ILE A 896 -53.09 -81.36 -14.09
N ASP A 897 -54.04 -80.45 -13.86
CA ASP A 897 -54.46 -79.94 -12.54
C ASP A 897 -53.35 -79.27 -11.70
N LYS A 898 -52.27 -78.79 -12.33
CA LYS A 898 -51.21 -77.99 -11.69
C LYS A 898 -51.00 -76.65 -12.40
N ASP A 899 -50.51 -75.67 -11.64
CA ASP A 899 -50.15 -74.34 -12.15
C ASP A 899 -48.70 -74.24 -12.62
N PHE A 900 -48.07 -75.38 -12.90
CA PHE A 900 -46.70 -75.45 -13.40
C PHE A 900 -46.53 -76.54 -14.47
N GLY A 901 -45.49 -76.39 -15.28
CA GLY A 901 -45.12 -77.28 -16.36
C GLY A 901 -43.61 -77.27 -16.58
N PHE A 902 -43.18 -78.00 -17.61
CA PHE A 902 -41.76 -78.11 -17.97
C PHE A 902 -41.55 -77.82 -19.45
N TYR A 903 -40.59 -76.96 -19.75
CA TYR A 903 -40.09 -76.72 -21.10
C TYR A 903 -38.85 -77.59 -21.35
N GLU A 904 -38.92 -78.45 -22.36
CA GLU A 904 -37.91 -79.50 -22.61
C GLU A 904 -37.15 -79.33 -23.93
N LEU A 905 -37.46 -78.31 -24.73
CA LEU A 905 -36.88 -78.09 -26.06
C LEU A 905 -35.62 -77.20 -26.03
N HIS A 906 -35.13 -76.80 -24.85
CA HIS A 906 -33.96 -75.94 -24.75
C HIS A 906 -32.68 -76.68 -25.16
N PRO A 907 -31.80 -76.09 -26.00
CA PRO A 907 -30.61 -76.78 -26.52
C PRO A 907 -29.56 -77.16 -25.47
N GLN A 908 -29.53 -76.46 -24.32
CA GLN A 908 -28.50 -76.65 -23.28
C GLN A 908 -29.04 -77.18 -21.95
N TYR A 909 -30.33 -77.02 -21.66
CA TYR A 909 -30.90 -77.30 -20.33
C TYR A 909 -32.07 -78.25 -20.48
N LYS A 910 -32.02 -79.36 -19.74
CA LYS A 910 -33.09 -80.36 -19.78
C LYS A 910 -34.14 -80.02 -18.72
N SER A 911 -35.41 -79.98 -19.13
CA SER A 911 -36.57 -79.82 -18.24
C SER A 911 -36.53 -78.55 -17.37
N ILE A 912 -36.86 -77.41 -17.99
CA ILE A 912 -36.93 -76.11 -17.34
C ILE A 912 -38.30 -75.96 -16.70
N PHE A 913 -38.35 -75.77 -15.38
CA PHE A 913 -39.59 -75.53 -14.63
C PHE A 913 -40.20 -74.18 -15.00
N VAL A 914 -41.49 -74.17 -15.32
CA VAL A 914 -42.26 -72.95 -15.64
C VAL A 914 -43.54 -72.91 -14.81
N HIS A 915 -43.88 -71.75 -14.24
CA HIS A 915 -45.10 -71.54 -13.47
C HIS A 915 -46.06 -70.62 -14.23
N LYS A 916 -47.37 -70.94 -14.27
CA LYS A 916 -48.38 -70.16 -15.01
C LYS A 916 -48.44 -68.70 -14.57
N SER A 917 -48.25 -68.43 -13.29
CA SER A 917 -48.23 -67.06 -12.75
C SER A 917 -47.11 -66.17 -13.28
N LYS A 918 -46.18 -66.71 -14.09
CA LYS A 918 -45.12 -65.94 -14.74
C LYS A 918 -45.58 -65.33 -16.07
N PHE A 919 -46.76 -65.69 -16.56
CA PHE A 919 -47.40 -65.08 -17.74
C PHE A 919 -48.48 -64.07 -17.29
N GLY A 920 -48.66 -62.98 -18.04
CA GLY A 920 -49.67 -61.95 -17.74
C GLY A 920 -51.11 -62.36 -18.12
N GLU A 921 -52.09 -61.49 -17.89
CA GLU A 921 -53.53 -61.73 -18.10
C GLU A 921 -53.96 -61.99 -19.57
N SER A 922 -53.02 -61.92 -20.52
CA SER A 922 -53.31 -61.86 -21.96
C SER A 922 -53.02 -63.19 -22.68
N GLY A 923 -54.03 -64.07 -22.76
CA GLY A 923 -54.24 -65.12 -23.78
C GLY A 923 -53.04 -66.02 -24.15
N GLU A 924 -53.10 -67.27 -23.68
CA GLU A 924 -51.95 -68.20 -23.57
C GLU A 924 -51.63 -69.04 -24.84
N ASN A 925 -52.54 -69.20 -25.81
CA ASN A 925 -52.31 -70.07 -26.99
C ASN A 925 -51.69 -69.33 -28.19
N ASN A 926 -50.77 -69.99 -28.93
CA ASN A 926 -50.07 -69.47 -30.12
C ASN A 926 -49.21 -68.20 -29.90
N LYS A 927 -48.81 -67.89 -28.66
CA LYS A 927 -47.90 -66.77 -28.37
C LYS A 927 -46.46 -67.25 -28.13
N ILE A 928 -45.53 -66.53 -28.75
CA ILE A 928 -44.10 -66.69 -28.51
C ILE A 928 -43.70 -65.72 -27.40
N PHE A 929 -42.98 -66.24 -26.42
CA PHE A 929 -42.44 -65.49 -25.30
C PHE A 929 -40.92 -65.55 -25.30
N SER A 930 -40.32 -64.67 -24.52
CA SER A 930 -38.90 -64.71 -24.17
C SER A 930 -38.77 -64.85 -22.65
N GLY A 931 -37.73 -65.53 -22.19
CA GLY A 931 -37.53 -65.71 -20.74
C GLY A 931 -36.13 -66.17 -20.39
N ASP A 932 -35.75 -65.92 -19.15
CA ASP A 932 -34.43 -66.20 -18.61
C ASP A 932 -34.40 -67.54 -17.87
N ILE A 933 -33.25 -68.20 -17.90
CA ILE A 933 -33.01 -69.45 -17.20
C ILE A 933 -32.32 -69.14 -15.88
N HIS A 934 -33.05 -69.32 -14.79
CA HIS A 934 -32.52 -69.28 -13.43
C HIS A 934 -32.04 -70.68 -13.02
N ILE A 935 -30.78 -70.76 -12.57
CA ILE A 935 -30.12 -72.01 -12.18
C ILE A 935 -29.96 -72.03 -10.67
N LYS A 936 -30.52 -73.04 -10.00
CA LYS A 936 -30.37 -73.25 -8.56
C LYS A 936 -30.23 -74.73 -8.24
N ASN A 937 -29.07 -75.16 -7.72
CA ASN A 937 -28.76 -76.54 -7.34
C ASN A 937 -29.07 -77.55 -8.47
N ASP A 938 -28.53 -77.33 -9.68
CA ASP A 938 -28.78 -78.13 -10.90
C ASP A 938 -30.25 -78.23 -11.34
N ARG A 939 -31.13 -77.35 -10.83
CA ARG A 939 -32.50 -77.19 -11.31
C ARG A 939 -32.62 -75.90 -12.11
N TYR A 940 -33.33 -75.97 -13.23
CA TYR A 940 -33.55 -74.87 -14.15
C TYR A 940 -34.99 -74.40 -14.02
N SER A 941 -35.19 -73.10 -13.81
CA SER A 941 -36.52 -72.48 -13.81
C SER A 941 -36.55 -71.27 -14.73
N LEU A 942 -37.67 -71.09 -15.41
CA LEU A 942 -37.90 -69.95 -16.30
C LEU A 942 -38.38 -68.75 -15.49
N GLU A 943 -37.65 -67.65 -15.58
CA GLU A 943 -37.94 -66.37 -14.93
C GLU A 943 -37.95 -65.22 -15.94
N ASN A 944 -38.35 -64.03 -15.48
CA ASN A 944 -38.31 -62.79 -16.28
C ASN A 944 -38.99 -62.91 -17.67
N ILE A 945 -40.15 -63.57 -17.71
CA ILE A 945 -40.88 -63.82 -18.96
C ILE A 945 -41.44 -62.50 -19.50
N ALA A 946 -41.30 -62.27 -20.81
CA ALA A 946 -41.86 -61.14 -21.55
C ALA A 946 -42.30 -61.60 -22.95
N ASP A 947 -42.95 -60.71 -23.70
CA ASP A 947 -43.31 -60.98 -25.10
C ASP A 947 -42.04 -61.24 -25.94
N GLN A 948 -42.21 -61.87 -27.11
CA GLN A 948 -41.11 -62.21 -28.00
C GLN A 948 -40.26 -60.98 -28.33
N GLY A 949 -38.94 -61.10 -28.21
CA GLY A 949 -37.99 -60.03 -28.50
C GLY A 949 -37.87 -58.96 -27.42
N GLU A 950 -38.61 -59.05 -26.31
CA GLU A 950 -38.60 -58.05 -25.24
C GLU A 950 -37.84 -58.52 -23.98
N LEU A 951 -37.41 -57.54 -23.17
CA LEU A 951 -36.90 -57.78 -21.81
C LEU A 951 -38.03 -57.54 -20.81
N SER A 952 -38.02 -58.25 -19.69
CA SER A 952 -39.04 -58.03 -18.66
C SER A 952 -38.87 -56.66 -17.99
N GLN A 953 -39.98 -56.09 -17.50
CA GLN A 953 -39.96 -54.82 -16.76
C GLN A 953 -39.05 -54.89 -15.51
N TYR A 954 -38.94 -56.08 -14.90
CA TYR A 954 -38.07 -56.30 -13.75
C TYR A 954 -36.59 -56.15 -14.10
N GLU A 955 -36.15 -56.71 -15.23
CA GLU A 955 -34.79 -56.57 -15.72
C GLU A 955 -34.48 -55.10 -16.05
N LEU A 956 -35.38 -54.44 -16.80
CA LEU A 956 -35.24 -53.04 -17.20
C LEU A 956 -35.14 -52.09 -15.99
N ASN A 957 -35.99 -52.28 -14.98
CA ASN A 957 -36.00 -51.44 -13.78
C ASN A 957 -34.75 -51.61 -12.90
N LYS A 958 -33.99 -52.70 -13.06
CA LYS A 958 -32.73 -52.95 -12.32
C LYS A 958 -31.50 -52.35 -12.98
N LEU A 959 -31.54 -52.06 -14.28
CA LEU A 959 -30.40 -51.51 -15.02
C LEU A 959 -29.84 -50.21 -14.42
N PRO A 960 -30.66 -49.19 -14.08
CA PRO A 960 -30.13 -47.92 -13.59
C PRO A 960 -29.28 -48.07 -12.33
N GLY A 961 -29.73 -48.90 -11.38
CA GLY A 961 -29.02 -49.16 -10.12
C GLY A 961 -27.75 -50.01 -10.30
N SER A 962 -27.70 -50.87 -11.32
CA SER A 962 -26.54 -51.73 -11.59
C SER A 962 -25.48 -51.05 -12.47
N TRP A 963 -25.89 -50.23 -13.44
CA TRP A 963 -24.99 -49.72 -14.47
C TRP A 963 -24.38 -48.37 -14.13
N ARG A 964 -25.17 -47.45 -13.55
CA ARG A 964 -24.76 -46.05 -13.41
C ARG A 964 -23.66 -45.86 -12.37
N PHE A 965 -23.81 -46.40 -11.17
CA PHE A 965 -22.85 -46.23 -10.07
C PHE A 965 -21.41 -46.67 -10.42
N PRO A 966 -21.16 -47.92 -10.87
CA PRO A 966 -19.80 -48.34 -11.19
C PRO A 966 -19.20 -47.57 -12.38
N MET A 967 -20.01 -47.16 -13.36
CA MET A 967 -19.55 -46.32 -14.46
C MET A 967 -19.21 -44.90 -14.01
N LEU A 968 -20.00 -44.29 -13.12
CA LEU A 968 -19.72 -42.99 -12.52
C LEU A 968 -18.39 -43.00 -11.78
N VAL A 969 -18.19 -43.99 -10.89
CA VAL A 969 -16.96 -44.12 -10.10
C VAL A 969 -15.76 -44.44 -10.99
N PHE A 970 -15.91 -45.31 -11.97
CA PHE A 970 -14.83 -45.64 -12.90
C PHE A 970 -14.44 -44.46 -13.78
N SER A 971 -15.42 -43.75 -14.34
CA SER A 971 -15.15 -42.64 -15.26
C SER A 971 -14.85 -41.31 -14.54
N ASP A 972 -14.73 -41.32 -13.21
CA ASP A 972 -14.34 -40.15 -12.45
C ASP A 972 -12.88 -39.75 -12.77
N GLN A 973 -12.55 -38.47 -12.60
CA GLN A 973 -11.20 -37.96 -12.81
C GLN A 973 -10.64 -38.28 -14.23
N GLY A 974 -11.51 -38.17 -15.24
CA GLY A 974 -11.18 -38.31 -16.68
C GLY A 974 -10.85 -39.74 -17.15
N ARG A 975 -11.00 -40.76 -16.30
CA ARG A 975 -10.57 -42.14 -16.62
C ARG A 975 -11.34 -42.73 -17.82
N SER A 976 -10.61 -43.38 -18.73
CA SER A 976 -11.14 -43.97 -19.97
C SER A 976 -10.72 -45.42 -20.17
N PHE A 977 -11.46 -46.18 -20.99
CA PHE A 977 -11.08 -47.56 -21.36
C PHE A 977 -9.84 -47.64 -22.26
N ILE A 978 -9.21 -46.52 -22.61
CA ILE A 978 -7.94 -46.48 -23.34
C ILE A 978 -6.75 -46.12 -22.44
N ASP A 979 -6.97 -45.86 -21.14
CA ASP A 979 -5.91 -45.48 -20.22
C ASP A 979 -4.87 -46.61 -20.06
N GLU A 980 -3.59 -46.25 -20.04
CA GLU A 980 -2.49 -47.21 -20.02
C GLU A 980 -2.42 -48.05 -18.73
N ASP A 981 -2.89 -47.50 -17.60
CA ASP A 981 -2.90 -48.15 -16.29
C ASP A 981 -3.92 -49.29 -16.15
N LEU A 982 -4.78 -49.49 -17.17
CA LEU A 982 -5.77 -50.57 -17.21
C LEU A 982 -5.21 -51.85 -17.86
N PRO A 983 -5.62 -53.05 -17.42
CA PRO A 983 -5.28 -54.29 -18.11
C PRO A 983 -5.82 -54.34 -19.55
N VAL A 984 -5.02 -54.89 -20.47
CA VAL A 984 -5.37 -54.99 -21.90
C VAL A 984 -6.71 -55.69 -22.14
N ASP A 985 -7.00 -56.75 -21.37
CA ASP A 985 -8.25 -57.51 -21.49
C ASP A 985 -9.48 -56.66 -21.10
N PHE A 986 -9.38 -55.92 -20.00
CA PHE A 986 -10.43 -55.02 -19.54
C PHE A 986 -10.71 -53.90 -20.56
N ARG A 987 -9.67 -53.32 -21.15
CA ARG A 987 -9.80 -52.32 -22.24
C ARG A 987 -10.56 -52.89 -23.45
N LYS A 988 -10.24 -54.13 -23.86
CA LYS A 988 -10.94 -54.81 -24.98
C LYS A 988 -12.41 -55.05 -24.68
N LYS A 989 -12.74 -55.50 -23.46
CA LYS A 989 -14.13 -55.68 -23.01
C LYS A 989 -14.91 -54.36 -23.03
N GLY A 990 -14.32 -53.28 -22.51
CA GLY A 990 -14.93 -51.95 -22.53
C GLY A 990 -15.19 -51.44 -23.96
N LYS A 991 -14.22 -51.58 -24.87
CA LYS A 991 -14.40 -51.21 -26.29
C LYS A 991 -15.55 -52.01 -26.93
N ARG A 992 -15.58 -53.33 -26.74
CA ARG A 992 -16.66 -54.19 -27.24
C ARG A 992 -18.03 -53.75 -26.69
N ALA A 993 -18.10 -53.39 -25.41
CA ALA A 993 -19.33 -52.91 -24.80
C ALA A 993 -19.83 -51.60 -25.44
N ILE A 994 -18.94 -50.67 -25.77
CA ILE A 994 -19.28 -49.42 -26.48
C ILE A 994 -19.85 -49.73 -27.87
N ASP A 995 -19.17 -50.58 -28.64
CA ASP A 995 -19.61 -50.98 -29.98
C ASP A 995 -21.01 -51.64 -29.93
N GLN A 996 -21.22 -52.55 -28.97
CA GLN A 996 -22.50 -53.23 -28.76
C GLN A 996 -23.62 -52.27 -28.34
N ALA A 997 -23.34 -51.31 -27.45
CA ALA A 997 -24.32 -50.32 -27.04
C ALA A 997 -24.78 -49.45 -28.21
N GLN A 998 -23.85 -49.03 -29.07
CA GLN A 998 -24.17 -48.25 -30.28
C GLN A 998 -25.06 -49.03 -31.25
N GLU A 999 -24.74 -50.30 -31.50
CA GLU A 999 -25.53 -51.14 -32.41
C GLU A 999 -26.92 -51.43 -31.84
N LEU A 1000 -27.04 -51.69 -30.53
CA LEU A 1000 -28.35 -51.85 -29.88
C LEU A 1000 -29.23 -50.63 -30.03
N LEU A 1001 -28.70 -49.41 -29.84
CA LEU A 1001 -29.46 -48.18 -30.02
C LEU A 1001 -30.03 -48.06 -31.44
N LYS A 1002 -29.30 -48.51 -32.47
CA LYS A 1002 -29.78 -48.54 -33.86
C LYS A 1002 -30.89 -49.56 -34.07
N ILE A 1003 -30.79 -50.73 -33.45
CA ILE A 1003 -31.74 -51.83 -33.62
C ILE A 1003 -33.06 -51.53 -32.90
N LEU A 1004 -32.99 -50.97 -31.69
CA LEU A 1004 -34.17 -50.71 -30.87
C LEU A 1004 -35.09 -49.65 -31.48
N ASN A 1005 -34.54 -48.58 -32.07
CA ASN A 1005 -35.28 -47.54 -32.81
C ASN A 1005 -36.59 -47.06 -32.13
N GLY A 1006 -36.56 -46.82 -30.82
CA GLY A 1006 -37.68 -46.34 -30.01
C GLY A 1006 -38.56 -47.43 -29.38
N SER A 1007 -38.29 -48.71 -29.65
CA SER A 1007 -39.09 -49.84 -29.13
C SER A 1007 -38.98 -50.03 -27.61
N ASN A 1008 -37.86 -49.62 -26.98
CA ASN A 1008 -37.69 -49.72 -25.53
C ASN A 1008 -36.95 -48.50 -24.93
N LYS A 1009 -37.73 -47.51 -24.48
CA LYS A 1009 -37.20 -46.24 -23.94
C LYS A 1009 -36.33 -46.39 -22.69
N ILE A 1010 -36.59 -47.39 -21.84
CA ILE A 1010 -35.83 -47.57 -20.59
C ILE A 1010 -34.42 -48.05 -20.93
N LEU A 1011 -34.31 -49.10 -21.75
CA LEU A 1011 -33.02 -49.62 -22.19
C LEU A 1011 -32.24 -48.58 -23.00
N GLU A 1012 -32.90 -47.85 -23.90
CA GLU A 1012 -32.26 -46.78 -24.67
C GLU A 1012 -31.67 -45.69 -23.76
N ASN A 1013 -32.41 -45.25 -22.74
CA ASN A 1013 -31.91 -44.25 -21.80
C ASN A 1013 -30.67 -44.73 -21.03
N GLU A 1014 -30.63 -46.00 -20.61
CA GLU A 1014 -29.45 -46.55 -19.92
C GLU A 1014 -28.27 -46.76 -20.87
N LEU A 1015 -28.50 -47.16 -22.12
CA LEU A 1015 -27.45 -47.25 -23.15
C LEU A 1015 -26.87 -45.86 -23.46
N LYS A 1016 -27.72 -44.83 -23.60
CA LYS A 1016 -27.28 -43.44 -23.77
C LYS A 1016 -26.45 -42.97 -22.58
N MET A 1017 -26.93 -43.20 -21.34
CA MET A 1017 -26.18 -42.86 -20.12
C MET A 1017 -24.82 -43.58 -20.07
N PHE A 1018 -24.78 -44.87 -20.38
CA PHE A 1018 -23.54 -45.65 -20.46
C PHE A 1018 -22.54 -45.00 -21.45
N LEU A 1019 -23.00 -44.67 -22.66
CA LEU A 1019 -22.17 -43.99 -23.66
C LEU A 1019 -21.73 -42.59 -23.22
N SER A 1020 -22.56 -41.85 -22.49
CA SER A 1020 -22.18 -40.55 -21.89
C SER A 1020 -21.00 -40.68 -20.93
N TYR A 1021 -20.95 -41.73 -20.10
CA TYR A 1021 -19.82 -41.97 -19.21
C TYR A 1021 -18.51 -42.30 -19.94
N CYS A 1022 -18.57 -42.71 -21.21
CA CYS A 1022 -17.40 -43.05 -22.03
C CYS A 1022 -16.72 -41.82 -22.66
N HIS A 1023 -17.31 -40.62 -22.53
CA HIS A 1023 -16.74 -39.33 -22.94
C HIS A 1023 -16.05 -39.36 -24.33
N LYS A 1024 -14.72 -39.26 -24.44
CA LYS A 1024 -13.99 -39.23 -25.73
C LYS A 1024 -14.13 -40.50 -26.57
N LEU A 1025 -14.61 -41.60 -25.98
CA LEU A 1025 -14.91 -42.85 -26.67
C LEU A 1025 -16.38 -42.95 -27.11
N MET A 1026 -17.16 -41.88 -26.97
CA MET A 1026 -18.54 -41.84 -27.43
C MET A 1026 -18.61 -42.02 -28.97
N PRO A 1027 -19.45 -42.94 -29.47
CA PRO A 1027 -19.58 -43.15 -30.91
C PRO A 1027 -20.21 -41.97 -31.66
N GLN A 1028 -19.77 -41.75 -32.91
CA GLN A 1028 -20.15 -40.60 -33.73
C GLN A 1028 -21.68 -40.37 -33.87
N PRO A 1029 -22.54 -41.37 -34.11
CA PRO A 1029 -24.00 -41.11 -34.20
C PRO A 1029 -24.61 -40.60 -32.89
N MET A 1030 -24.02 -40.99 -31.75
CA MET A 1030 -24.46 -40.49 -30.44
C MET A 1030 -23.96 -39.06 -30.21
N VAL A 1031 -22.75 -38.73 -30.67
CA VAL A 1031 -22.22 -37.36 -30.68
C VAL A 1031 -23.13 -36.43 -31.48
N GLU A 1032 -23.54 -36.83 -32.68
CA GLU A 1032 -24.47 -36.06 -33.53
C GLU A 1032 -25.81 -35.81 -32.81
N THR A 1033 -26.37 -36.86 -32.20
CA THR A 1033 -27.61 -36.74 -31.40
C THR A 1033 -27.44 -35.76 -30.23
N LEU A 1034 -26.28 -35.78 -29.56
CA LEU A 1034 -25.98 -34.93 -28.42
C LEU A 1034 -25.82 -33.45 -28.83
N LEU A 1035 -25.15 -33.18 -29.96
CA LEU A 1035 -24.96 -31.85 -30.51
C LEU A 1035 -26.26 -31.25 -31.07
N GLU A 1036 -27.16 -32.08 -31.61
CA GLU A 1036 -28.51 -31.61 -31.96
C GLU A 1036 -29.29 -31.23 -30.70
N ALA A 1037 -29.25 -32.08 -29.67
CA ALA A 1037 -30.01 -31.90 -28.44
C ALA A 1037 -29.60 -30.69 -27.59
N VAL A 1038 -28.33 -30.25 -27.65
CA VAL A 1038 -27.87 -29.07 -26.89
C VAL A 1038 -28.52 -27.77 -27.38
N THR A 1039 -28.89 -27.70 -28.67
CA THR A 1039 -29.54 -26.51 -29.26
C THR A 1039 -31.03 -26.41 -28.92
N ASP A 1040 -31.67 -27.50 -28.45
CA ASP A 1040 -33.05 -27.49 -27.97
C ASP A 1040 -33.11 -27.24 -26.46
N LYS A 1041 -33.56 -26.04 -26.06
CA LYS A 1041 -33.68 -25.65 -24.65
C LYS A 1041 -34.54 -26.59 -23.79
N LYS A 1042 -35.53 -27.29 -24.36
CA LYS A 1042 -36.34 -28.27 -23.62
C LYS A 1042 -35.53 -29.54 -23.43
N GLN A 1043 -34.91 -30.07 -24.48
CA GLN A 1043 -34.10 -31.28 -24.38
C GLN A 1043 -32.92 -31.08 -23.42
N LEU A 1044 -32.20 -29.97 -23.54
CA LEU A 1044 -31.12 -29.59 -22.62
C LEU A 1044 -31.55 -29.62 -21.15
N ARG A 1045 -32.77 -29.14 -20.83
CA ARG A 1045 -33.33 -29.12 -19.47
C ARG A 1045 -33.83 -30.48 -19.00
N TYR A 1046 -34.50 -31.26 -19.86
CA TYR A 1046 -35.10 -32.55 -19.49
C TYR A 1046 -34.07 -33.70 -19.47
N GLU A 1047 -33.05 -33.63 -20.32
CA GLU A 1047 -32.05 -34.67 -20.53
C GLU A 1047 -30.66 -34.24 -20.05
N SER A 1048 -30.61 -33.30 -19.09
CA SER A 1048 -29.40 -32.65 -18.58
C SER A 1048 -28.28 -33.62 -18.15
N ASN A 1049 -28.65 -34.84 -17.73
CA ASN A 1049 -27.69 -35.84 -17.25
C ASN A 1049 -26.73 -36.32 -18.33
N TRP A 1050 -27.15 -36.38 -19.59
CA TRP A 1050 -26.30 -36.87 -20.69
C TRP A 1050 -25.14 -35.90 -20.92
N PHE A 1051 -25.47 -34.60 -20.88
CA PHE A 1051 -24.53 -33.50 -21.02
C PHE A 1051 -23.57 -33.40 -19.83
N LYS A 1052 -24.06 -33.61 -18.60
CA LYS A 1052 -23.24 -33.60 -17.36
C LYS A 1052 -22.05 -34.55 -17.45
N TYR A 1053 -22.19 -35.67 -18.16
CA TYR A 1053 -21.18 -36.71 -18.16
C TYR A 1053 -20.39 -36.91 -19.46
N SER A 1054 -20.80 -36.28 -20.56
CA SER A 1054 -20.17 -36.45 -21.89
C SER A 1054 -18.90 -35.62 -22.14
N LEU A 1055 -18.74 -34.47 -21.45
CA LEU A 1055 -17.68 -33.50 -21.73
C LEU A 1055 -16.26 -34.03 -21.51
N GLY A 1056 -16.04 -34.86 -20.48
CA GLY A 1056 -14.73 -35.47 -20.20
C GLY A 1056 -13.59 -34.45 -20.07
N ASP A 1057 -12.46 -34.75 -20.71
CA ASP A 1057 -11.25 -33.91 -20.77
C ASP A 1057 -11.29 -32.86 -21.90
N CYS A 1058 -12.41 -32.74 -22.62
CA CYS A 1058 -12.57 -31.92 -23.83
C CYS A 1058 -11.47 -32.10 -24.90
N SER A 1059 -10.89 -33.30 -25.01
CA SER A 1059 -9.86 -33.59 -26.01
C SER A 1059 -10.36 -33.76 -27.45
N GLN A 1060 -11.67 -33.93 -27.64
CA GLN A 1060 -12.29 -34.10 -28.96
C GLN A 1060 -12.94 -32.81 -29.45
N GLN A 1061 -12.90 -32.55 -30.76
CA GLN A 1061 -13.50 -31.36 -31.38
C GLN A 1061 -14.99 -31.18 -31.01
N TRP A 1062 -15.76 -32.27 -30.96
CA TRP A 1062 -17.17 -32.21 -30.58
C TRP A 1062 -17.39 -31.90 -29.09
N GLN A 1063 -16.43 -32.24 -28.22
CA GLN A 1063 -16.49 -31.89 -26.80
C GLN A 1063 -16.19 -30.41 -26.60
N GLU A 1064 -15.25 -29.85 -27.37
CA GLU A 1064 -15.01 -28.41 -27.42
C GLU A 1064 -16.26 -27.65 -27.91
N GLU A 1065 -16.90 -28.13 -28.98
CA GLU A 1065 -18.16 -27.59 -29.49
C GLU A 1065 -19.28 -27.66 -28.45
N LEU A 1066 -19.44 -28.80 -27.78
CA LEU A 1066 -20.43 -28.96 -26.72
C LEU A 1066 -20.16 -28.02 -25.53
N LEU A 1067 -18.90 -27.88 -25.11
CA LEU A 1067 -18.52 -26.95 -24.05
C LEU A 1067 -18.84 -25.51 -24.45
N LEU A 1068 -18.57 -25.13 -25.70
CA LEU A 1068 -18.91 -23.81 -26.23
C LEU A 1068 -20.40 -23.52 -26.14
N HIS A 1069 -21.27 -24.47 -26.48
CA HIS A 1069 -22.72 -24.32 -26.32
C HIS A 1069 -23.14 -24.19 -24.83
N MET A 1070 -22.43 -24.82 -23.89
CA MET A 1070 -22.74 -24.66 -22.45
C MET A 1070 -22.31 -23.29 -21.91
N LEU A 1071 -21.17 -22.78 -22.39
CA LEU A 1071 -20.67 -21.46 -22.04
C LEU A 1071 -21.56 -20.36 -22.65
N ASN A 1072 -22.01 -20.57 -23.90
CA ASN A 1072 -22.81 -19.64 -24.69
C ASN A 1072 -24.08 -20.31 -25.24
N PRO A 1073 -25.08 -20.61 -24.40
CA PRO A 1073 -26.31 -21.25 -24.87
C PRO A 1073 -27.21 -20.29 -25.65
N ASP A 1074 -28.01 -20.84 -26.55
CA ASP A 1074 -28.98 -20.07 -27.35
C ASP A 1074 -30.04 -19.34 -26.49
N ASP A 1075 -30.33 -19.89 -25.30
CA ASP A 1075 -31.19 -19.29 -24.27
C ASP A 1075 -30.46 -19.24 -22.94
N ASP A 1076 -30.02 -18.04 -22.53
CA ASP A 1076 -29.34 -17.84 -21.26
C ASP A 1076 -30.25 -17.27 -20.17
N THR A 1077 -31.42 -17.87 -19.96
CA THR A 1077 -32.38 -17.40 -18.94
C THR A 1077 -32.92 -18.55 -18.07
N GLY A 1078 -33.36 -18.17 -16.86
CA GLY A 1078 -34.12 -19.05 -15.95
C GLY A 1078 -33.51 -20.45 -15.80
N GLY A 1079 -34.26 -21.48 -16.22
CA GLY A 1079 -33.88 -22.89 -16.12
C GLY A 1079 -32.77 -23.34 -17.07
N THR A 1080 -32.55 -22.69 -18.22
CA THR A 1080 -31.45 -23.08 -19.12
C THR A 1080 -30.12 -22.67 -18.52
N ARG A 1081 -29.99 -21.39 -18.10
CA ARG A 1081 -28.84 -20.91 -17.32
C ARG A 1081 -28.60 -21.77 -16.08
N ALA A 1082 -29.69 -22.16 -15.42
CA ALA A 1082 -29.63 -23.07 -14.30
C ALA A 1082 -28.87 -24.36 -14.66
N THR A 1083 -29.31 -25.01 -15.72
CA THR A 1083 -28.85 -26.34 -16.14
C THR A 1083 -27.43 -26.32 -16.70
N THR A 1084 -27.07 -25.33 -17.53
CA THR A 1084 -25.73 -25.25 -18.12
C THR A 1084 -24.66 -24.99 -17.07
N LEU A 1085 -24.92 -24.14 -16.06
CA LEU A 1085 -23.98 -23.93 -14.95
C LEU A 1085 -23.77 -25.22 -14.14
N GLU A 1086 -24.81 -26.04 -13.95
CA GLU A 1086 -24.66 -27.35 -13.31
C GLU A 1086 -23.84 -28.32 -14.16
N ILE A 1087 -24.10 -28.38 -15.48
CA ILE A 1087 -23.34 -29.22 -16.41
C ILE A 1087 -21.85 -28.87 -16.36
N VAL A 1088 -21.53 -27.58 -16.47
CA VAL A 1088 -20.15 -27.09 -16.40
C VAL A 1088 -19.53 -27.42 -15.04
N SER A 1089 -20.24 -27.19 -13.93
CA SER A 1089 -19.75 -27.53 -12.58
C SER A 1089 -19.31 -28.99 -12.48
N VAL A 1090 -20.19 -29.90 -12.90
CA VAL A 1090 -19.91 -31.33 -12.86
C VAL A 1090 -18.73 -31.69 -13.74
N ALA A 1091 -18.64 -31.11 -14.94
CA ALA A 1091 -17.52 -31.37 -15.84
C ALA A 1091 -16.18 -30.89 -15.25
N MET A 1092 -16.12 -29.70 -14.65
CA MET A 1092 -14.89 -29.12 -14.09
C MET A 1092 -14.35 -29.88 -12.87
N TRP A 1093 -15.21 -30.61 -12.16
CA TRP A 1093 -14.80 -31.50 -11.07
C TRP A 1093 -14.48 -32.92 -11.53
N ARG A 1094 -14.78 -33.29 -12.78
CA ARG A 1094 -14.49 -34.61 -13.32
C ARG A 1094 -13.15 -34.71 -14.05
N ASP A 1095 -12.57 -33.61 -14.49
CA ASP A 1095 -11.24 -33.61 -15.06
C ASP A 1095 -10.44 -32.41 -14.53
N PRO A 1096 -9.21 -32.61 -14.03
CA PRO A 1096 -8.44 -31.52 -13.46
C PRO A 1096 -8.06 -30.46 -14.49
N MET A 1097 -7.87 -30.81 -15.75
CA MET A 1097 -7.35 -29.92 -16.79
C MET A 1097 -8.43 -29.07 -17.46
N LEU A 1098 -9.69 -29.51 -17.43
CA LEU A 1098 -10.78 -28.86 -18.16
C LEU A 1098 -10.92 -27.36 -17.85
N VAL A 1099 -10.80 -26.96 -16.58
CA VAL A 1099 -10.93 -25.55 -16.19
C VAL A 1099 -9.78 -24.68 -16.75
N HIS A 1100 -8.61 -25.28 -16.97
CA HIS A 1100 -7.41 -24.60 -17.48
C HIS A 1100 -7.38 -24.50 -19.01
N GLN A 1101 -8.31 -25.14 -19.72
CA GLN A 1101 -8.47 -25.02 -21.18
C GLN A 1101 -9.25 -23.76 -21.59
N LEU A 1102 -9.91 -23.09 -20.64
CA LEU A 1102 -10.70 -21.91 -20.91
C LEU A 1102 -9.82 -20.66 -21.14
N THR A 1103 -10.20 -19.84 -22.11
CA THR A 1103 -9.59 -18.52 -22.31
C THR A 1103 -10.01 -17.54 -21.21
N ALA A 1104 -9.19 -16.51 -20.97
CA ALA A 1104 -9.49 -15.46 -19.98
C ALA A 1104 -10.90 -14.86 -20.16
N GLU A 1105 -11.28 -14.57 -21.41
CA GLU A 1105 -12.61 -14.04 -21.76
C GLU A 1105 -13.75 -14.98 -21.33
N LYS A 1106 -13.63 -16.28 -21.62
CA LYS A 1106 -14.65 -17.29 -21.26
C LYS A 1106 -14.77 -17.45 -19.74
N ILE A 1107 -13.64 -17.41 -19.02
CA ILE A 1107 -13.63 -17.48 -17.55
C ILE A 1107 -14.38 -16.28 -16.95
N ILE A 1108 -14.09 -15.07 -17.43
CA ILE A 1108 -14.75 -13.84 -16.97
C ILE A 1108 -16.26 -13.91 -17.23
N GLN A 1109 -16.67 -14.27 -18.45
CA GLN A 1109 -18.08 -14.41 -18.82
C GLN A 1109 -18.81 -15.44 -17.94
N LEU A 1110 -18.22 -16.64 -17.77
CA LEU A 1110 -18.80 -17.70 -16.95
C LEU A 1110 -18.93 -17.29 -15.48
N ALA A 1111 -17.91 -16.64 -14.92
CA ALA A 1111 -17.91 -16.19 -13.54
C ALA A 1111 -18.93 -15.07 -13.28
N GLN A 1112 -19.05 -14.10 -14.19
CA GLN A 1112 -20.08 -13.05 -14.11
C GLN A 1112 -21.48 -13.67 -14.19
N ARG A 1113 -21.69 -14.57 -15.16
CA ARG A 1113 -22.95 -15.30 -15.35
C ARG A 1113 -23.35 -16.12 -14.13
N LEU A 1114 -22.38 -16.75 -13.47
CA LEU A 1114 -22.57 -17.46 -12.20
C LEU A 1114 -22.91 -16.49 -11.06
N ALA A 1115 -22.16 -15.41 -10.90
CA ALA A 1115 -22.37 -14.42 -9.85
C ALA A 1115 -23.78 -13.81 -9.92
N ASP A 1116 -24.22 -13.40 -11.11
CA ASP A 1116 -25.55 -12.83 -11.34
C ASP A 1116 -26.65 -13.84 -10.99
N TYR A 1117 -26.47 -15.10 -11.38
CA TYR A 1117 -27.46 -16.14 -11.08
C TYR A 1117 -27.56 -16.45 -9.59
N LEU A 1118 -26.42 -16.57 -8.89
CA LEU A 1118 -26.38 -16.78 -7.44
C LEU A 1118 -27.07 -15.61 -6.70
N GLN A 1119 -26.89 -14.37 -7.16
CA GLN A 1119 -27.57 -13.21 -6.56
C GLN A 1119 -29.10 -13.27 -6.69
N GLU A 1120 -29.62 -13.82 -7.79
CA GLU A 1120 -31.06 -14.05 -7.95
C GLU A 1120 -31.54 -15.24 -7.12
N GLU A 1121 -30.79 -16.34 -7.05
CA GLU A 1121 -31.13 -17.51 -6.22
C GLU A 1121 -31.21 -17.14 -4.73
N ILE A 1122 -30.35 -16.25 -4.23
CA ILE A 1122 -30.42 -15.73 -2.85
C ILE A 1122 -31.83 -15.19 -2.53
N LYS A 1123 -32.54 -14.59 -3.49
CA LYS A 1123 -33.88 -14.03 -3.30
C LYS A 1123 -34.98 -15.09 -3.45
N GLN A 1124 -34.76 -16.10 -4.28
CA GLN A 1124 -35.79 -17.05 -4.69
C GLN A 1124 -35.83 -18.34 -3.86
N LEU A 1125 -34.67 -18.80 -3.36
CA LEU A 1125 -34.56 -20.04 -2.59
C LEU A 1125 -35.23 -19.90 -1.23
N LYS A 1126 -36.10 -20.85 -0.88
CA LYS A 1126 -36.87 -20.85 0.37
C LYS A 1126 -36.47 -22.01 1.27
N PRO A 1127 -36.56 -21.86 2.61
CA PRO A 1127 -36.29 -22.96 3.55
C PRO A 1127 -37.11 -24.23 3.29
N SER A 1128 -38.34 -24.07 2.80
CA SER A 1128 -39.27 -25.15 2.49
C SER A 1128 -39.04 -25.84 1.13
N ASP A 1129 -38.04 -25.40 0.35
CA ASP A 1129 -37.76 -25.98 -0.96
C ASP A 1129 -37.26 -27.43 -0.85
N LYS A 1130 -37.57 -28.23 -1.87
CA LYS A 1130 -37.22 -29.66 -1.95
C LYS A 1130 -35.72 -29.87 -2.13
N TYR A 1131 -35.22 -31.03 -1.72
CA TYR A 1131 -33.79 -31.40 -1.75
C TYR A 1131 -33.09 -31.14 -3.10
N PHE A 1132 -33.75 -31.39 -4.23
CA PHE A 1132 -33.14 -31.17 -5.56
C PHE A 1132 -32.77 -29.71 -5.82
N LYS A 1133 -33.54 -28.72 -5.31
CA LYS A 1133 -33.18 -27.31 -5.46
C LYS A 1133 -31.95 -26.95 -4.63
N TRP A 1134 -31.82 -27.53 -3.44
CA TRP A 1134 -30.64 -27.36 -2.59
C TRP A 1134 -29.40 -28.00 -3.21
N ASN A 1135 -29.53 -29.20 -3.80
CA ASN A 1135 -28.41 -29.82 -4.54
C ASN A 1135 -28.00 -28.98 -5.74
N SER A 1136 -28.96 -28.48 -6.53
CA SER A 1136 -28.67 -27.54 -7.63
C SER A 1136 -27.93 -26.28 -7.15
N PHE A 1137 -28.34 -25.71 -6.03
CA PHE A 1137 -27.68 -24.54 -5.42
C PHE A 1137 -26.23 -24.86 -4.99
N ILE A 1138 -26.02 -26.01 -4.33
CA ILE A 1138 -24.69 -26.48 -3.92
C ILE A 1138 -23.77 -26.68 -5.13
N ILE A 1139 -24.25 -27.32 -6.20
CA ILE A 1139 -23.46 -27.56 -7.43
C ILE A 1139 -22.95 -26.24 -8.04
N ARG A 1140 -23.69 -25.14 -7.93
CA ARG A 1140 -23.23 -23.83 -8.42
C ARG A 1140 -22.13 -23.23 -7.54
N LEU A 1141 -22.20 -23.46 -6.23
CA LEU A 1141 -21.11 -23.09 -5.31
C LEU A 1141 -19.85 -23.94 -5.57
N GLU A 1142 -20.03 -25.21 -5.94
CA GLU A 1142 -18.93 -26.06 -6.39
C GLU A 1142 -18.30 -25.55 -7.70
N LEU A 1143 -19.09 -24.98 -8.61
CA LEU A 1143 -18.54 -24.34 -9.82
C LEU A 1143 -17.65 -23.16 -9.46
N LEU A 1144 -18.08 -22.31 -8.50
CA LEU A 1144 -17.26 -21.22 -8.01
C LEU A 1144 -15.94 -21.74 -7.42
N LEU A 1145 -15.99 -22.81 -6.63
CA LEU A 1145 -14.80 -23.45 -6.09
C LEU A 1145 -13.88 -24.00 -7.21
N ALA A 1146 -14.45 -24.56 -8.29
CA ALA A 1146 -13.67 -25.02 -9.44
C ALA A 1146 -12.98 -23.87 -10.17
N LEU A 1147 -13.68 -22.75 -10.39
CA LEU A 1147 -13.12 -21.58 -11.08
C LEU A 1147 -11.92 -20.98 -10.35
N LEU A 1148 -11.88 -21.04 -9.02
CA LEU A 1148 -10.72 -20.56 -8.24
C LEU A 1148 -9.43 -21.34 -8.54
N ARG A 1149 -9.52 -22.53 -9.13
CA ARG A 1149 -8.36 -23.33 -9.57
C ARG A 1149 -7.61 -22.69 -10.72
N THR A 1150 -8.21 -21.77 -11.49
CA THR A 1150 -7.52 -21.07 -12.60
C THR A 1150 -6.35 -20.21 -12.12
N ARG A 1151 -6.25 -19.93 -10.82
CA ARG A 1151 -5.08 -19.31 -10.18
C ARG A 1151 -3.77 -20.09 -10.42
N GLU A 1152 -3.84 -21.39 -10.69
CA GLU A 1152 -2.69 -22.23 -11.03
C GLU A 1152 -2.18 -22.03 -12.47
N SER A 1153 -2.90 -21.24 -13.29
CA SER A 1153 -2.50 -21.01 -14.68
C SER A 1153 -1.15 -20.32 -14.80
N VAL A 1154 -0.33 -20.80 -15.74
CA VAL A 1154 0.95 -20.17 -16.11
C VAL A 1154 0.72 -18.83 -16.84
N ASP A 1155 -0.44 -18.64 -17.48
CA ASP A 1155 -0.84 -17.36 -18.07
C ASP A 1155 -1.25 -16.37 -16.98
N THR A 1156 -0.45 -15.31 -16.80
CA THR A 1156 -0.68 -14.24 -15.83
C THR A 1156 -2.02 -13.54 -16.02
N THR A 1157 -2.54 -13.50 -17.25
CA THR A 1157 -3.85 -12.92 -17.57
C THR A 1157 -4.97 -13.74 -16.94
N ILE A 1158 -4.83 -15.08 -16.89
CA ILE A 1158 -5.82 -16.00 -16.33
C ILE A 1158 -5.66 -16.10 -14.81
N SER A 1159 -4.44 -16.25 -14.29
CA SER A 1159 -4.22 -16.41 -12.86
C SER A 1159 -4.57 -15.14 -12.06
N SER A 1160 -4.47 -13.96 -12.68
CA SER A 1160 -4.87 -12.68 -12.07
C SER A 1160 -6.40 -12.41 -12.07
N ILE A 1161 -7.21 -13.18 -12.82
CA ILE A 1161 -8.68 -12.98 -12.89
C ILE A 1161 -9.31 -13.04 -11.48
N PHE A 1162 -8.85 -13.98 -10.66
CA PHE A 1162 -9.29 -14.16 -9.28
C PHE A 1162 -8.22 -13.75 -8.27
N ALA A 1163 -7.33 -12.81 -8.61
CA ALA A 1163 -6.48 -12.15 -7.62
C ALA A 1163 -7.36 -11.47 -6.56
N LEU A 1164 -6.87 -11.36 -5.33
CA LEU A 1164 -7.67 -10.88 -4.19
C LEU A 1164 -8.21 -9.46 -4.39
N ASP A 1165 -7.47 -8.62 -5.11
CA ASP A 1165 -7.83 -7.25 -5.46
C ASP A 1165 -8.75 -7.12 -6.69
N SER A 1166 -8.94 -8.21 -7.46
CA SER A 1166 -9.73 -8.18 -8.69
C SER A 1166 -11.20 -7.85 -8.41
N VAL A 1167 -11.81 -7.09 -9.33
CA VAL A 1167 -13.23 -6.70 -9.23
C VAL A 1167 -14.14 -7.92 -9.14
N LEU A 1168 -13.83 -8.96 -9.92
CA LEU A 1168 -14.60 -10.19 -9.99
C LEU A 1168 -14.48 -11.03 -8.70
N ASN A 1169 -13.28 -11.15 -8.13
CA ASN A 1169 -13.07 -11.82 -6.85
C ASN A 1169 -13.87 -11.14 -5.73
N LYS A 1170 -13.83 -9.81 -5.66
CA LYS A 1170 -14.61 -9.02 -4.67
C LYS A 1170 -16.12 -9.17 -4.87
N GLN A 1171 -16.60 -9.21 -6.11
CA GLN A 1171 -18.01 -9.45 -6.41
C GLN A 1171 -18.48 -10.83 -5.92
N LEU A 1172 -17.65 -11.86 -6.14
CA LEU A 1172 -17.93 -13.23 -5.72
C LEU A 1172 -17.86 -13.38 -4.20
N LEU A 1173 -16.86 -12.78 -3.54
CA LEU A 1173 -16.76 -12.75 -2.08
C LEU A 1173 -18.03 -12.17 -1.44
N ASN A 1174 -18.43 -10.97 -1.88
CA ASN A 1174 -19.67 -10.33 -1.43
C ASN A 1174 -20.93 -11.19 -1.70
N THR A 1175 -20.93 -11.95 -2.80
CA THR A 1175 -22.03 -12.87 -3.10
C THR A 1175 -22.06 -14.04 -2.12
N VAL A 1176 -20.90 -14.65 -1.80
CA VAL A 1176 -20.77 -15.74 -0.81
C VAL A 1176 -21.12 -15.26 0.60
N GLU A 1177 -20.70 -14.06 0.99
CA GLU A 1177 -21.06 -13.46 2.28
C GLU A 1177 -22.58 -13.24 2.39
N LYS A 1178 -23.23 -12.71 1.35
CA LYS A 1178 -24.70 -12.57 1.32
C LYS A 1178 -25.43 -13.90 1.39
N ILE A 1179 -24.88 -14.95 0.76
CA ILE A 1179 -25.42 -16.32 0.86
C ILE A 1179 -25.30 -16.81 2.30
N THR A 1180 -24.15 -16.59 2.93
CA THR A 1180 -23.89 -16.97 4.33
C THR A 1180 -24.86 -16.26 5.28
N ASP A 1181 -25.03 -14.94 5.11
CA ASP A 1181 -25.92 -14.11 5.93
C ASP A 1181 -27.39 -14.54 5.83
N LYS A 1182 -27.88 -14.88 4.62
CA LYS A 1182 -29.30 -15.19 4.39
C LYS A 1182 -29.64 -16.67 4.51
N HIS A 1183 -28.79 -17.55 3.99
CA HIS A 1183 -29.07 -18.98 3.80
C HIS A 1183 -28.11 -19.90 4.55
N GLY A 1184 -27.00 -19.39 5.13
CA GLY A 1184 -25.98 -20.22 5.79
C GLY A 1184 -26.55 -21.16 6.85
N LYS A 1185 -27.40 -20.65 7.74
CA LYS A 1185 -28.08 -21.45 8.79
C LYS A 1185 -28.92 -22.58 8.20
N ILE A 1186 -29.72 -22.24 7.21
CA ILE A 1186 -30.70 -23.15 6.60
C ILE A 1186 -29.95 -24.22 5.82
N LEU A 1187 -28.90 -23.84 5.08
CA LEU A 1187 -28.05 -24.77 4.35
C LEU A 1187 -27.36 -25.75 5.29
N ALA A 1188 -26.84 -25.29 6.43
CA ALA A 1188 -26.25 -26.18 7.44
C ALA A 1188 -27.25 -27.22 7.94
N GLN A 1189 -28.49 -26.80 8.27
CA GLN A 1189 -29.56 -27.71 8.67
C GLN A 1189 -29.95 -28.68 7.54
N LYS A 1190 -30.00 -28.19 6.30
CA LYS A 1190 -30.36 -28.99 5.12
C LYS A 1190 -29.32 -30.06 4.81
N LEU A 1191 -28.03 -29.78 5.02
CA LEU A 1191 -26.94 -30.74 4.81
C LEU A 1191 -26.94 -31.91 5.79
N GLU A 1192 -27.71 -31.84 6.89
CA GLU A 1192 -27.96 -32.98 7.78
C GLU A 1192 -28.97 -33.98 7.18
N GLU A 1193 -29.74 -33.57 6.15
CA GLU A 1193 -30.69 -34.45 5.47
C GLU A 1193 -29.97 -35.42 4.51
N PRO A 1194 -30.27 -36.74 4.52
CA PRO A 1194 -29.54 -37.74 3.72
C PRO A 1194 -29.53 -37.53 2.19
N ARG A 1195 -30.47 -36.72 1.67
CA ARG A 1195 -30.65 -36.46 0.22
C ARG A 1195 -29.97 -35.18 -0.25
N ILE A 1196 -29.45 -34.37 0.66
CA ILE A 1196 -28.79 -33.11 0.32
C ILE A 1196 -27.29 -33.28 0.51
N VAL A 1197 -26.55 -33.30 -0.58
CA VAL A 1197 -25.15 -33.76 -0.57
C VAL A 1197 -24.28 -32.83 -1.40
N SER A 1198 -23.22 -32.32 -0.79
CA SER A 1198 -22.07 -31.73 -1.50
C SER A 1198 -21.25 -32.85 -2.14
N ARG A 1199 -21.04 -32.77 -3.45
CA ARG A 1199 -20.16 -33.68 -4.19
C ARG A 1199 -18.72 -33.46 -3.77
N VAL A 1200 -18.31 -32.20 -3.63
CA VAL A 1200 -16.97 -31.87 -3.14
C VAL A 1200 -16.94 -31.99 -1.62
N LYS A 1201 -16.17 -32.96 -1.09
CA LYS A 1201 -16.00 -33.14 0.36
C LYS A 1201 -14.70 -32.51 0.84
N LEU A 1202 -14.83 -31.60 1.80
CA LEU A 1202 -13.74 -30.78 2.30
C LEU A 1202 -13.34 -31.27 3.70
N ALA A 1203 -12.03 -31.42 3.93
CA ALA A 1203 -11.47 -31.49 5.28
C ALA A 1203 -10.93 -30.11 5.63
N ILE A 1204 -11.54 -29.49 6.63
CA ILE A 1204 -11.28 -28.12 7.06
C ILE A 1204 -11.08 -28.10 8.58
N ASN A 1205 -10.04 -27.41 9.05
CA ASN A 1205 -9.89 -27.09 10.46
C ASN A 1205 -10.77 -25.89 10.85
N LYS A 1206 -12.09 -26.08 10.84
CA LYS A 1206 -13.08 -25.03 11.10
C LYS A 1206 -13.26 -24.81 12.61
N PRO A 1207 -13.08 -23.59 13.14
CA PRO A 1207 -13.29 -23.33 14.57
C PRO A 1207 -14.74 -23.59 15.00
N GLU A 1208 -14.94 -24.08 16.23
CA GLU A 1208 -16.25 -24.47 16.77
C GLU A 1208 -17.28 -23.30 16.78
N ILE A 1209 -16.79 -22.06 16.84
CA ILE A 1209 -17.60 -20.85 16.78
C ILE A 1209 -18.31 -20.69 15.42
N TYR A 1210 -17.90 -21.42 14.38
CA TYR A 1210 -18.49 -21.48 13.05
C TYR A 1210 -19.28 -22.79 12.79
N HIS A 1211 -19.71 -23.50 13.83
CA HIS A 1211 -20.40 -24.80 13.71
C HIS A 1211 -21.67 -24.79 12.83
N ARG A 1212 -22.30 -23.63 12.60
CA ARG A 1212 -23.48 -23.49 11.71
C ARG A 1212 -23.16 -22.87 10.35
N THR A 1213 -21.89 -22.62 10.04
CA THR A 1213 -21.45 -22.25 8.70
C THR A 1213 -21.10 -23.52 7.93
N PRO A 1214 -21.77 -23.84 6.80
CA PRO A 1214 -21.43 -24.98 5.96
C PRO A 1214 -19.98 -24.94 5.49
N ASP A 1215 -19.32 -26.10 5.42
CA ASP A 1215 -17.90 -26.21 5.07
C ASP A 1215 -17.58 -25.58 3.72
N LEU A 1216 -18.44 -25.78 2.72
CA LEU A 1216 -18.26 -25.18 1.39
C LEU A 1216 -18.31 -23.64 1.42
N LEU A 1217 -19.21 -23.04 2.20
CA LEU A 1217 -19.29 -21.58 2.33
C LEU A 1217 -18.10 -21.02 3.10
N TYR A 1218 -17.67 -21.71 4.15
CA TYR A 1218 -16.49 -21.35 4.92
C TYR A 1218 -15.22 -21.41 4.06
N ALA A 1219 -15.03 -22.48 3.28
CA ALA A 1219 -13.90 -22.62 2.35
C ALA A 1219 -13.91 -21.54 1.27
N LEU A 1220 -15.04 -21.29 0.62
CA LEU A 1220 -15.17 -20.24 -0.40
C LEU A 1220 -14.81 -18.87 0.16
N LYS A 1221 -15.24 -18.55 1.39
CA LYS A 1221 -14.87 -17.30 2.07
C LYS A 1221 -13.34 -17.21 2.23
N LEU A 1222 -12.68 -18.24 2.76
CA LEU A 1222 -11.23 -18.24 2.97
C LEU A 1222 -10.47 -18.07 1.64
N TYR A 1223 -10.83 -18.82 0.59
CA TYR A 1223 -10.16 -18.69 -0.72
C TYR A 1223 -10.37 -17.31 -1.38
N LEU A 1224 -11.54 -16.70 -1.20
CA LEU A 1224 -11.87 -15.40 -1.82
C LEU A 1224 -11.32 -14.21 -1.04
N SER A 1225 -11.22 -14.29 0.28
CA SER A 1225 -10.69 -13.23 1.17
C SER A 1225 -9.16 -13.26 1.31
N GLY A 1226 -8.56 -14.44 1.18
CA GLY A 1226 -7.15 -14.66 1.48
C GLY A 1226 -6.86 -14.72 2.99
N ASP A 1227 -7.88 -14.98 3.81
CA ASP A 1227 -7.74 -15.24 5.24
C ASP A 1227 -6.93 -16.54 5.50
N ASP A 1228 -6.20 -16.58 6.61
CA ASP A 1228 -5.34 -17.70 6.98
C ASP A 1228 -6.09 -19.05 7.06
N GLY A 1229 -5.42 -20.13 6.66
CA GLY A 1229 -5.95 -21.50 6.71
C GLY A 1229 -6.61 -21.97 5.41
N ALA A 1230 -6.74 -21.12 4.40
CA ALA A 1230 -7.21 -21.52 3.07
C ALA A 1230 -6.31 -22.58 2.40
N ASP A 1231 -5.00 -22.51 2.66
CA ASP A 1231 -3.96 -23.44 2.22
C ASP A 1231 -4.00 -24.81 2.92
N GLN A 1232 -4.66 -24.88 4.09
CA GLN A 1232 -4.84 -26.12 4.86
C GLN A 1232 -6.08 -26.91 4.45
N ILE A 1233 -6.93 -26.35 3.58
CA ILE A 1233 -8.14 -27.02 3.11
C ILE A 1233 -7.76 -28.10 2.11
N THR A 1234 -8.21 -29.33 2.37
CA THR A 1234 -8.00 -30.46 1.45
C THR A 1234 -9.32 -31.01 0.96
N ILE A 1235 -9.36 -31.40 -0.32
CA ILE A 1235 -10.49 -32.10 -0.91
C ILE A 1235 -10.26 -33.59 -0.74
N THR A 1236 -11.12 -34.24 0.05
CA THR A 1236 -10.95 -35.64 0.48
C THR A 1236 -11.52 -36.63 -0.53
N GLU A 1237 -12.68 -36.30 -1.11
CA GLU A 1237 -13.36 -37.13 -2.10
C GLU A 1237 -14.34 -36.32 -2.96
N LEU A 1238 -14.72 -36.91 -4.10
CA LEU A 1238 -15.87 -36.49 -4.91
C LEU A 1238 -16.98 -37.52 -4.70
N ALA A 1239 -18.00 -37.15 -3.93
CA ALA A 1239 -19.16 -37.99 -3.71
C ALA A 1239 -20.00 -38.05 -5.00
N ASN A 1240 -20.22 -39.26 -5.50
CA ASN A 1240 -21.01 -39.53 -6.70
C ASN A 1240 -22.48 -39.93 -6.40
N ASP A 1241 -22.88 -39.87 -5.13
CA ASP A 1241 -24.18 -40.31 -4.59
C ASP A 1241 -25.26 -39.20 -4.51
N ALA A 1242 -25.14 -38.12 -5.29
CA ALA A 1242 -26.02 -36.96 -5.23
C ALA A 1242 -27.32 -37.10 -6.05
#